data_AF-A0A2A9KEN2-F1
#
_entry.id   AF-A0A2A9KEN2-F1
#
_cell.length_a   1.000
_cell.length_b   1.000
_cell.length_c   1.000
_cell.angle_alpha   90.00
_cell.angle_beta   90.00
_cell.angle_gamma   90.00
#
_symmetry.space_group_name_H-M   'P 1'
#
loop_
_entity.id
_entity.type
_entity.pdbx_description
1 polymer ?
#
loop_
_entity_poly.entity_id
_entity_poly.type
_entity_poly.pdbx_seq_one_letter_code
_entity_poly.pdbx_strand_id
1 'polypeptide(L)'
;MGVYRLLLAIAVLLSHLGISVQGRNIGVFAVVSFFILSGYVMTALLDRNYTQLSSVGRFYLDRAMRLFPQFLFYFFLTLLLIAIARPVSPFIAELTLPHIALNAIMLPLNFFQYFLNCQIIPQAWSLGLESQFYLVIPFVIICNVRGPVFLGSLAFFLLAYFGILNPDIWGYRMLPGTLFMFLLGSYLYRTPSKAALGLAYLTICVMCAGVASHPAWQLPFTFEVLTGLVFGVPLVWGLSRLSFGRLEELAGNLSYGVFLNHFLLIWLFQSLGISGDAWWYVYALIASSIALAGISYVLVERPVIRLRRALRKQTVPRQPTFAAGGALLKKIPPAIWTLLIGLAAFVFYTGGAIVWPGSTAWLMRGDFSQHFLGWNFFRHTPLLQFPLGANRDYGESLASSIVYTDSTPLFAFLFKPFAAFLPEPFQYIGIWLAMCVVLQAYFAYKLLSLFSTERIAVLLGTAFFVIAPPLWWRIHVEHEALAAHWLILAGLYLYFFDRFRARGWLVLLGAAALTHAYLLAMVLALWAADLLQRWLKKQMSLRTMLAHALLAGACLALVLWCTGYFMLHDGLSGVAGFGYLRMSLLGLVDAMGWWSALLPELSRSSGEYEGFSYLGSGMLMLLPLALLAMLIAKSGRAALAWRWATLLPLLLIAAILTLLALSNYIGWGERDLLVYRLPGPLQSLASVFRVSGRMFWPVFYLIYLALLYACFKLIGRRVLPYLLSGLLLFQLVDSNTAARNIRAYMQDGTWTTPLQSAFWQQAPQRYRRIALAMPAADPDGYLPIALLASNHRMQINDGYFARIDAGRLAALQRRTAATVFAADYEAQTLYVFLRDPVSSLLWEQARNNAGPADFVGEIDGYRVLAPGWRSCGECLPMHQPVALPAAAPPAGYAFGTAIDFRSGGNADLYRAGGWARFEAWGSWSDGNLAALWLDAGGQGAAERELEITGQTFLTPQNPLQAIQVSVNGQLVGELRYTLAASEGRRRLRIPAALFAKDHGRMLILFSIPAPVAPMQVAAAKDLRRLGLGVISMVIH
;
A
#
# COMPACT_ATOMS: atom_id res chain seq x y z
N MET A 1 37.82 20.12 23.91
CA MET A 1 37.86 19.54 22.54
C MET A 1 37.36 20.48 21.43
N GLY A 2 37.07 21.75 21.68
CA GLY A 2 36.66 22.69 20.65
C GLY A 2 37.77 23.08 19.67
N VAL A 3 39.03 23.22 20.12
CA VAL A 3 40.16 23.48 19.19
C VAL A 3 40.31 22.34 18.20
N TYR A 4 40.25 21.09 18.69
CA TYR A 4 40.29 19.92 17.82
C TYR A 4 39.18 19.93 16.76
N ARG A 5 37.94 20.24 17.14
CA ARG A 5 36.83 20.35 16.17
C ARG A 5 37.06 21.42 15.11
N LEU A 6 37.64 22.56 15.49
CA LEU A 6 37.97 23.62 14.54
C LEU A 6 39.04 23.15 13.54
N LEU A 7 40.09 22.48 14.01
CA LEU A 7 41.12 21.89 13.14
C LEU A 7 40.53 20.85 12.19
N LEU A 8 39.63 20.00 12.67
CA LEU A 8 38.92 19.04 11.82
C LEU A 8 38.05 19.72 10.77
N ALA A 9 37.34 20.79 11.12
CA ALA A 9 36.53 21.56 10.16
C ALA A 9 37.40 22.22 9.07
N ILE A 10 38.58 22.73 9.46
CA ILE A 10 39.57 23.27 8.51
C ILE A 10 40.14 22.15 7.63
N ALA A 11 40.42 20.96 8.17
CA ALA A 11 40.88 19.83 7.36
C ALA A 11 39.85 19.41 6.29
N VAL A 12 38.55 19.43 6.63
CA VAL A 12 37.47 19.21 5.65
C VAL A 12 37.47 20.32 4.58
N LEU A 13 37.59 21.59 4.97
CA LEU A 13 37.71 22.70 4.03
C LEU A 13 38.89 22.49 3.06
N LEU A 14 40.08 22.21 3.59
CA LEU A 14 41.29 21.99 2.79
C LEU A 14 41.12 20.83 1.80
N SER A 15 40.47 19.74 2.21
CA SER A 15 40.22 18.61 1.33
C SER A 15 39.35 18.95 0.11
N HIS A 16 38.42 19.91 0.25
CA HIS A 16 37.59 20.38 -0.87
C HIS A 16 38.32 21.35 -1.80
N LEU A 17 39.48 21.86 -1.39
CA LEU A 17 40.41 22.59 -2.27
C LEU A 17 41.36 21.64 -3.02
N GLY A 18 41.20 20.33 -2.88
CA GLY A 18 42.10 19.33 -3.48
C GLY A 18 43.40 19.11 -2.70
N ILE A 19 43.55 19.73 -1.51
CA ILE A 19 44.74 19.54 -0.67
C ILE A 19 44.68 18.14 -0.03
N SER A 20 45.67 17.33 -0.35
CA SER A 20 45.82 15.96 0.14
C SER A 20 47.20 15.75 0.78
N VAL A 21 47.32 14.74 1.64
CA VAL A 21 48.60 14.33 2.24
C VAL A 21 48.98 12.98 1.66
N GLN A 22 50.08 12.92 0.91
CA GLN A 22 50.50 11.70 0.18
C GLN A 22 49.39 11.14 -0.74
N GLY A 23 48.61 12.02 -1.38
CA GLY A 23 47.47 11.63 -2.23
C GLY A 23 46.24 11.15 -1.47
N ARG A 24 46.23 11.19 -0.13
CA ARG A 24 45.12 10.75 0.73
C ARG A 24 44.23 11.90 1.16
N ASN A 25 42.93 11.63 1.24
CA ASN A 25 41.93 12.64 1.56
C ASN A 25 41.84 12.91 3.08
N ILE A 26 42.39 14.04 3.53
CA ILE A 26 42.38 14.46 4.93
C ILE A 26 40.97 14.79 5.48
N GLY A 27 40.00 15.06 4.61
CA GLY A 27 38.61 15.29 4.98
C GLY A 27 37.93 14.03 5.49
N VAL A 28 38.24 12.87 4.90
CA VAL A 28 37.70 11.57 5.32
C VAL A 28 38.14 11.24 6.75
N PHE A 29 39.42 11.39 7.01
CA PHE A 29 40.01 11.28 8.34
C PHE A 29 39.27 12.17 9.36
N ALA A 30 39.01 13.42 8.97
CA ALA A 30 38.38 14.40 9.85
C ALA A 30 36.92 14.05 10.17
N VAL A 31 36.16 13.58 9.19
CA VAL A 31 34.76 13.13 9.36
C VAL A 31 34.68 11.93 10.31
N VAL A 32 35.58 10.96 10.18
CA VAL A 32 35.63 9.80 11.10
C VAL A 32 35.92 10.26 12.54
N SER A 33 36.83 11.22 12.72
CA SER A 33 37.07 11.83 14.03
C SER A 33 35.84 12.56 14.58
N PHE A 34 35.05 13.23 13.74
CA PHE A 34 33.76 13.80 14.14
C PHE A 34 32.76 12.72 14.58
N PHE A 35 32.71 11.55 13.95
CA PHE A 35 31.83 10.45 14.38
C PHE A 35 32.17 9.97 15.79
N ILE A 36 33.46 9.78 16.09
CA ILE A 36 33.92 9.39 17.44
C ILE A 36 33.55 10.48 18.46
N LEU A 37 33.81 11.76 18.14
CA LEU A 37 33.45 12.88 19.01
C LEU A 37 31.93 12.96 19.26
N SER A 38 31.13 12.78 18.21
CA SER A 38 29.67 12.81 18.29
C SER A 38 29.15 11.68 19.19
N GLY A 39 29.67 10.48 19.02
CA GLY A 39 29.41 9.32 19.88
C GLY A 39 29.70 9.57 21.37
N TYR A 40 30.87 10.14 21.66
CA TYR A 40 31.28 10.51 23.02
C TYR A 40 30.32 11.53 23.64
N VAL A 41 30.07 12.63 22.92
CA VAL A 41 29.28 13.77 23.42
C VAL A 41 27.81 13.41 23.56
N MET A 42 27.23 12.65 22.62
CA MET A 42 25.83 12.24 22.70
C MET A 42 25.60 11.28 23.85
N THR A 43 26.52 10.34 24.08
CA THR A 43 26.44 9.44 25.24
C THR A 43 26.51 10.25 26.55
N ALA A 44 27.46 11.19 26.65
CA ALA A 44 27.57 12.07 27.82
C ALA A 44 26.31 12.93 28.05
N LEU A 45 25.69 13.40 26.98
CA LEU A 45 24.48 14.22 27.05
C LEU A 45 23.26 13.39 27.51
N LEU A 46 23.07 12.21 26.92
CA LEU A 46 21.99 11.28 27.26
C LEU A 46 22.09 10.86 28.74
N ASP A 47 23.27 10.43 29.18
CA ASP A 47 23.51 10.03 30.57
C ASP A 47 23.27 11.18 31.57
N ARG A 48 23.50 12.43 31.16
CA ARG A 48 23.31 13.61 32.05
C ARG A 48 21.87 14.13 32.09
N ASN A 49 21.14 14.10 30.97
CA ASN A 49 19.88 14.86 30.84
C ASN A 49 18.69 14.05 30.31
N TYR A 50 18.90 12.88 29.69
CA TYR A 50 17.86 12.16 28.94
C TYR A 50 17.95 10.64 29.15
N THR A 51 17.81 10.18 30.39
CA THR A 51 17.99 8.76 30.76
C THR A 51 16.77 7.88 30.52
N GLN A 52 15.62 8.46 30.16
CA GLN A 52 14.34 7.76 29.98
C GLN A 52 13.81 7.88 28.55
N LEU A 53 13.08 6.86 28.07
CA LEU A 53 12.47 6.88 26.74
C LEU A 53 11.45 8.02 26.55
N SER A 54 10.75 8.41 27.61
CA SER A 54 9.85 9.57 27.62
C SER A 54 10.56 10.90 27.31
N SER A 55 11.87 10.97 27.53
CA SER A 55 12.69 12.16 27.31
C SER A 55 13.31 12.24 25.90
N VAL A 56 13.14 11.20 25.07
CA VAL A 56 13.73 11.11 23.72
C VAL A 56 13.26 12.23 22.80
N GLY A 57 11.97 12.61 22.85
CA GLY A 57 11.47 13.75 22.06
C GLY A 57 12.16 15.07 22.41
N ARG A 58 12.48 15.29 23.69
CA ARG A 58 13.24 16.48 24.14
C ARG A 58 14.70 16.42 23.73
N PHE A 59 15.29 15.23 23.69
CA PHE A 59 16.63 15.03 23.12
C PHE A 59 16.64 15.41 21.64
N TYR A 60 15.65 14.97 20.84
CA TYR A 60 15.56 15.35 19.43
C TYR A 60 15.40 16.85 19.24
N LEU A 61 14.56 17.51 20.04
CA LEU A 61 14.45 18.97 20.02
C LEU A 61 15.79 19.65 20.37
N ASP A 62 16.51 19.15 21.38
CA ASP A 62 17.83 19.66 21.78
C ASP A 62 18.90 19.50 20.68
N ARG A 63 18.80 18.44 19.86
CA ARG A 63 19.63 18.24 18.65
C ARG A 63 19.21 19.14 17.50
N ALA A 64 17.92 19.22 17.21
CA ALA A 64 17.38 20.06 16.15
C ALA A 64 17.76 21.53 16.36
N MET A 65 17.57 22.07 17.56
CA MET A 65 17.99 23.44 17.91
C MET A 65 19.50 23.67 17.82
N ARG A 66 20.33 22.62 17.92
CA ARG A 66 21.79 22.77 17.77
C ARG A 66 22.21 22.82 16.31
N LEU A 67 21.57 22.05 15.42
CA LEU A 67 22.01 21.91 14.03
C LEU A 67 21.21 22.80 13.08
N PHE A 68 19.88 22.71 13.10
CA PHE A 68 19.00 23.31 12.07
C PHE A 68 19.13 24.82 11.91
N PRO A 69 19.17 25.66 12.96
CA PRO A 69 19.18 27.11 12.77
C PRO A 69 20.36 27.61 11.94
N GLN A 70 21.56 27.16 12.29
CA GLN A 70 22.79 27.52 11.59
C GLN A 70 22.85 26.87 10.20
N PHE A 71 22.40 25.62 10.08
CA PHE A 71 22.30 24.94 8.78
C PHE A 71 21.37 25.67 7.81
N LEU A 72 20.14 26.02 8.24
CA LEU A 72 19.17 26.73 7.43
C LEU A 72 19.67 28.12 7.03
N PHE A 73 20.36 28.83 7.94
CA PHE A 73 20.99 30.11 7.63
C PHE A 73 21.96 29.99 6.45
N TYR A 74 22.90 29.04 6.50
CA TYR A 74 23.83 28.82 5.40
C TYR A 74 23.16 28.24 4.16
N PHE A 75 22.14 27.39 4.32
CA PHE A 75 21.38 26.84 3.21
C PHE A 75 20.71 27.95 2.38
N PHE A 76 20.00 28.87 3.04
CA PHE A 76 19.37 30.00 2.35
C PHE A 76 20.40 30.98 1.78
N LEU A 77 21.52 31.21 2.49
CA LEU A 77 22.58 32.09 1.99
C LEU A 77 23.26 31.51 0.74
N THR A 78 23.49 30.19 0.71
CA THR A 78 24.02 29.50 -0.47
C THR A 78 23.01 29.48 -1.61
N LEU A 79 21.72 29.25 -1.34
CA LEU A 79 20.67 29.38 -2.35
C LEU A 79 20.62 30.78 -2.96
N LEU A 80 20.74 31.82 -2.13
CA LEU A 80 20.78 33.21 -2.59
C LEU A 80 22.00 33.47 -3.48
N LEU A 81 23.18 32.97 -3.09
CA LEU A 81 24.38 33.05 -3.93
C LEU A 81 24.18 32.33 -5.27
N ILE A 82 23.61 31.12 -5.26
CA ILE A 82 23.34 30.35 -6.49
C ILE A 82 22.37 31.13 -7.41
N ALA A 83 21.32 31.72 -6.84
CA ALA A 83 20.33 32.49 -7.59
C ALA A 83 20.92 33.75 -8.24
N ILE A 84 21.84 34.45 -7.55
CA ILE A 84 22.42 35.71 -8.01
C ILE A 84 23.63 35.48 -8.93
N ALA A 85 24.59 34.66 -8.48
CA ALA A 85 25.91 34.55 -9.09
C ALA A 85 26.08 33.34 -10.02
N ARG A 86 25.15 32.38 -9.98
CA ARG A 86 25.13 31.17 -10.84
C ARG A 86 26.50 30.47 -10.97
N PRO A 87 27.14 30.08 -9.85
CA PRO A 87 28.43 29.41 -9.88
C PRO A 87 28.35 28.09 -10.64
N VAL A 88 29.40 27.73 -11.38
CA VAL A 88 29.47 26.47 -12.12
C VAL A 88 30.01 25.37 -11.20
N SER A 89 29.20 24.35 -10.92
CA SER A 89 29.56 23.24 -10.05
C SER A 89 28.70 22.00 -10.31
N PRO A 90 29.30 20.79 -10.35
CA PRO A 90 28.55 19.54 -10.53
C PRO A 90 27.55 19.28 -9.40
N PHE A 91 27.78 19.85 -8.21
CA PHE A 91 26.89 19.67 -7.06
C PHE A 91 25.52 20.34 -7.21
N ILE A 92 25.35 21.27 -8.16
CA ILE A 92 24.11 22.06 -8.31
C ILE A 92 23.57 22.06 -9.76
N ALA A 93 24.03 21.11 -10.58
CA ALA A 93 23.67 21.02 -11.99
C ALA A 93 22.18 20.74 -12.23
N GLU A 94 21.51 20.03 -11.31
CA GLU A 94 20.09 19.64 -11.42
C GLU A 94 19.21 20.34 -10.38
N LEU A 95 19.39 21.64 -10.14
CA LEU A 95 18.62 22.33 -9.09
C LEU A 95 17.12 22.46 -9.45
N THR A 96 16.28 21.60 -8.86
CA THR A 96 14.82 21.64 -8.97
C THR A 96 14.18 21.93 -7.61
N LEU A 97 12.90 22.33 -7.59
CA LEU A 97 12.15 22.54 -6.33
C LEU A 97 12.14 21.28 -5.42
N PRO A 98 11.95 20.04 -5.93
CA PRO A 98 12.24 18.80 -5.21
C PRO A 98 13.59 18.75 -4.50
N HIS A 99 14.67 19.03 -5.24
CA HIS A 99 16.02 18.92 -4.70
C HIS A 99 16.27 19.98 -3.63
N ILE A 100 15.73 21.19 -3.80
CA ILE A 100 15.77 22.25 -2.77
C ILE A 100 15.06 21.78 -1.49
N ALA A 101 13.84 21.25 -1.61
CA ALA A 101 13.07 20.79 -0.46
C ALA A 101 13.76 19.64 0.29
N LEU A 102 14.29 18.64 -0.43
CA LEU A 102 15.01 17.53 0.19
C LEU A 102 16.32 17.96 0.86
N ASN A 103 17.04 18.91 0.26
CA ASN A 103 18.24 19.46 0.89
C ASN A 103 17.93 20.20 2.20
N ALA A 104 16.79 20.89 2.29
CA ALA A 104 16.37 21.60 3.51
C ALA A 104 16.05 20.67 4.70
N ILE A 105 15.69 19.40 4.46
CA ILE A 105 15.31 18.43 5.50
C ILE A 105 16.55 17.86 6.24
N MET A 106 17.76 18.01 5.69
CA MET A 106 19.04 17.48 6.21
C MET A 106 19.16 15.94 6.28
N LEU A 107 18.13 15.25 6.77
CA LEU A 107 18.11 13.80 6.99
C LEU A 107 18.46 12.95 5.74
N PRO A 108 17.98 13.27 4.51
CA PRO A 108 18.27 12.45 3.34
C PRO A 108 19.63 12.76 2.69
N LEU A 109 20.39 13.74 3.18
CA LEU A 109 21.55 14.28 2.47
C LEU A 109 22.69 13.29 2.25
N ASN A 110 22.81 12.22 3.04
CA ASN A 110 23.80 11.16 2.80
C ASN A 110 23.39 10.21 1.67
N PHE A 111 22.12 10.16 1.27
CA PHE A 111 21.61 9.35 0.16
C PHE A 111 21.66 10.06 -1.20
N PHE A 112 22.50 11.08 -1.32
CA PHE A 112 22.52 11.94 -2.50
C PHE A 112 22.78 11.20 -3.81
N GLN A 113 23.53 10.09 -3.75
CA GLN A 113 23.84 9.22 -4.89
C GLN A 113 22.64 8.42 -5.42
N TYR A 114 21.56 8.31 -4.64
CA TYR A 114 20.39 7.53 -5.04
C TYR A 114 19.21 8.39 -5.49
N PHE A 115 19.03 9.57 -4.89
CA PHE A 115 17.80 10.34 -5.10
C PHE A 115 17.96 11.86 -5.11
N LEU A 116 19.14 12.43 -4.83
CA LEU A 116 19.28 13.89 -4.79
C LEU A 116 19.94 14.45 -6.03
N ASN A 117 20.98 13.79 -6.59
CA ASN A 117 21.85 14.28 -7.67
C ASN A 117 22.30 15.76 -7.56
N CYS A 118 22.07 16.40 -6.41
CA CYS A 118 22.16 17.83 -6.18
C CYS A 118 22.35 18.07 -4.68
N GLN A 119 23.44 18.75 -4.32
CA GLN A 119 23.85 19.06 -2.95
C GLN A 119 24.14 20.56 -2.83
N ILE A 120 23.22 21.31 -2.21
CA ILE A 120 23.37 22.76 -2.03
C ILE A 120 24.50 23.09 -1.06
N ILE A 121 24.69 22.26 -0.03
CA ILE A 121 25.85 22.29 0.87
C ILE A 121 26.53 20.92 0.75
N PRO A 122 27.54 20.75 -0.12
CA PRO A 122 28.10 19.44 -0.46
C PRO A 122 28.49 18.60 0.76
N GLN A 123 29.21 19.19 1.70
CA GLN A 123 29.68 18.54 2.93
C GLN A 123 28.56 18.15 3.93
N ALA A 124 27.32 18.63 3.73
CA ALA A 124 26.20 18.34 4.62
C ALA A 124 25.67 16.91 4.51
N TRP A 125 26.17 16.11 3.57
CA TRP A 125 25.90 14.66 3.54
C TRP A 125 26.27 13.99 4.87
N SER A 126 27.37 14.40 5.51
CA SER A 126 27.80 13.82 6.80
C SER A 126 26.91 14.25 7.97
N LEU A 127 26.24 15.41 7.87
CA LEU A 127 25.21 15.86 8.81
C LEU A 127 23.92 15.06 8.68
N GLY A 128 23.56 14.64 7.46
CA GLY A 128 22.44 13.71 7.24
C GLY A 128 22.69 12.37 7.95
N LEU A 129 23.89 11.82 7.79
CA LEU A 129 24.32 10.61 8.50
C LEU A 129 24.34 10.79 10.03
N GLU A 130 24.90 11.91 10.52
CA GLU A 130 24.92 12.22 11.95
C GLU A 130 23.50 12.36 12.54
N SER A 131 22.57 12.94 11.76
CA SER A 131 21.16 13.05 12.15
C SER A 131 20.50 11.68 12.29
N GLN A 132 20.81 10.73 11.40
CA GLN A 132 20.34 9.34 11.53
C GLN A 132 20.93 8.65 12.77
N PHE A 133 22.22 8.87 13.05
CA PHE A 133 22.83 8.41 14.31
C PHE A 133 22.09 8.99 15.53
N TYR A 134 21.72 10.27 15.51
CA TYR A 134 20.95 10.89 16.60
C TYR A 134 19.58 10.26 16.79
N LEU A 135 18.91 9.83 15.73
CA LEU A 135 17.63 9.11 15.87
C LEU A 135 17.81 7.77 16.60
N VAL A 136 18.93 7.07 16.36
CA VAL A 136 19.18 5.71 16.85
C VAL A 136 19.79 5.69 18.26
N ILE A 137 20.74 6.59 18.57
CA ILE A 137 21.56 6.49 19.80
C ILE A 137 20.79 6.50 21.13
N PRO A 138 19.67 7.24 21.33
CA PRO A 138 18.94 7.18 22.59
C PRO A 138 18.43 5.77 22.90
N PHE A 139 17.93 5.05 21.90
CA PHE A 139 17.47 3.68 22.06
C PHE A 139 18.63 2.73 22.33
N VAL A 140 19.76 2.90 21.66
CA VAL A 140 20.95 2.05 21.86
C VAL A 140 21.46 2.15 23.31
N ILE A 141 21.51 3.37 23.86
CA ILE A 141 21.97 3.61 25.24
C ILE A 141 20.90 3.22 26.27
N ILE A 142 19.67 3.72 26.13
CA ILE A 142 18.61 3.52 27.13
C ILE A 142 18.17 2.04 27.19
N CYS A 143 18.09 1.34 26.05
CA CYS A 143 17.76 -0.08 26.01
C CYS A 143 18.96 -1.00 26.31
N ASN A 144 20.17 -0.44 26.49
CA ASN A 144 21.41 -1.17 26.77
C ASN A 144 21.74 -2.26 25.71
N VAL A 145 21.55 -1.93 24.43
CA VAL A 145 21.82 -2.83 23.29
C VAL A 145 23.11 -2.45 22.54
N ARG A 146 23.98 -1.65 23.16
CA ARG A 146 25.19 -1.10 22.54
C ARG A 146 26.14 -2.17 21.96
N GLY A 147 26.34 -3.29 22.68
CA GLY A 147 27.21 -4.38 22.24
C GLY A 147 26.75 -5.05 20.95
N PRO A 148 25.54 -5.62 20.90
CA PRO A 148 25.00 -6.23 19.69
C PRO A 148 24.97 -5.27 18.49
N VAL A 149 24.58 -4.00 18.71
CA VAL A 149 24.54 -2.99 17.64
C VAL A 149 25.95 -2.66 17.12
N PHE A 150 26.95 -2.58 18.02
CA PHE A 150 28.34 -2.41 17.64
C PHE A 150 28.84 -3.57 16.78
N LEU A 151 28.59 -4.82 17.20
CA LEU A 151 29.01 -6.00 16.45
C LEU A 151 28.31 -6.11 15.09
N GLY A 152 27.01 -5.81 15.03
CA GLY A 152 26.26 -5.80 13.77
C GLY A 152 26.79 -4.76 12.79
N SER A 153 27.08 -3.55 13.26
CA SER A 153 27.66 -2.49 12.42
C SER A 153 29.09 -2.79 11.99
N LEU A 154 29.91 -3.36 12.88
CA LEU A 154 31.27 -3.79 12.54
C LEU A 154 31.26 -4.93 11.51
N ALA A 155 30.37 -5.92 11.66
CA ALA A 155 30.21 -6.98 10.67
C ALA A 155 29.81 -6.42 9.30
N PHE A 156 28.91 -5.43 9.27
CA PHE A 156 28.51 -4.75 8.05
C PHE A 156 29.69 -3.98 7.41
N PHE A 157 30.49 -3.28 8.23
CA PHE A 157 31.71 -2.61 7.77
C PHE A 157 32.74 -3.60 7.21
N LEU A 158 32.87 -4.80 7.79
CA LEU A 158 33.80 -5.82 7.28
C LEU A 158 33.43 -6.27 5.86
N LEU A 159 32.14 -6.34 5.52
CA LEU A 159 31.71 -6.63 4.15
C LEU A 159 32.18 -5.54 3.17
N ALA A 160 32.15 -4.27 3.58
CA ALA A 160 32.67 -3.16 2.80
C ALA A 160 34.21 -3.16 2.74
N TYR A 161 34.88 -3.48 3.85
CA TYR A 161 36.35 -3.60 3.95
C TYR A 161 36.91 -4.66 2.99
N PHE A 162 36.21 -5.79 2.83
CA PHE A 162 36.60 -6.86 1.90
C PHE A 162 36.08 -6.65 0.46
N GLY A 163 35.41 -5.51 0.17
CA GLY A 163 34.91 -5.19 -1.16
C GLY A 163 33.66 -5.95 -1.60
N ILE A 164 32.99 -6.67 -0.70
CA ILE A 164 31.70 -7.33 -0.97
C ILE A 164 30.60 -6.27 -1.12
N LEU A 165 30.67 -5.18 -0.35
CA LEU A 165 29.82 -4.01 -0.48
C LEU A 165 30.65 -2.81 -0.95
N ASN A 166 30.02 -1.84 -1.63
CA ASN A 166 30.70 -0.62 -2.03
C ASN A 166 31.27 0.12 -0.80
N PRO A 167 32.60 0.32 -0.71
CA PRO A 167 33.28 0.83 0.48
C PRO A 167 33.03 2.32 0.74
N ASP A 168 32.88 3.14 -0.31
CA ASP A 168 32.52 4.56 -0.17
C ASP A 168 31.10 4.70 0.39
N ILE A 169 30.14 3.98 -0.19
CA ILE A 169 28.74 4.04 0.23
C ILE A 169 28.56 3.44 1.61
N TRP A 170 28.88 2.15 1.75
CA TRP A 170 28.49 1.36 2.91
C TRP A 170 29.55 1.38 4.02
N GLY A 171 30.81 1.62 3.70
CA GLY A 171 31.90 1.71 4.68
C GLY A 171 32.12 3.11 5.25
N TYR A 172 31.64 4.17 4.57
CA TYR A 172 31.94 5.56 4.95
C TYR A 172 30.71 6.50 5.00
N ARG A 173 29.70 6.34 4.12
CA ARG A 173 28.58 7.29 4.02
C ARG A 173 27.25 6.83 4.64
N MET A 174 27.08 5.53 4.87
CA MET A 174 25.83 4.94 5.35
C MET A 174 25.92 4.43 6.79
N LEU A 175 24.85 4.64 7.56
CA LEU A 175 24.80 4.33 8.99
C LEU A 175 25.12 2.86 9.32
N PRO A 176 24.64 1.84 8.58
CA PRO A 176 24.91 0.44 8.91
C PRO A 176 26.41 0.13 9.07
N GLY A 177 27.27 0.63 8.19
CA GLY A 177 28.72 0.41 8.28
C GLY A 177 29.51 1.48 9.03
N THR A 178 28.92 2.61 9.43
CA THR A 178 29.65 3.65 10.20
C THR A 178 29.23 3.72 11.67
N LEU A 179 28.09 3.14 12.07
CA LEU A 179 27.56 3.23 13.43
C LEU A 179 28.55 2.75 14.50
N PHE A 180 29.35 1.71 14.22
CA PHE A 180 30.38 1.24 15.16
C PHE A 180 31.41 2.34 15.50
N MET A 181 31.72 3.25 14.57
CA MET A 181 32.67 4.36 14.76
C MET A 181 32.12 5.37 15.79
N PHE A 182 30.85 5.71 15.69
CA PHE A 182 30.17 6.51 16.71
C PHE A 182 30.12 5.77 18.06
N LEU A 183 29.85 4.46 18.02
CA LEU A 183 29.80 3.66 19.24
C LEU A 183 31.17 3.53 19.92
N LEU A 184 32.30 3.52 19.19
CA LEU A 184 33.63 3.63 19.80
C LEU A 184 33.75 4.89 20.67
N GLY A 185 33.28 6.04 20.17
CA GLY A 185 33.18 7.27 20.96
C GLY A 185 32.31 7.11 22.22
N SER A 186 31.19 6.39 22.09
CA SER A 186 30.35 6.03 23.25
C SER A 186 31.09 5.15 24.27
N TYR A 187 31.87 4.16 23.81
CA TYR A 187 32.71 3.30 24.66
C TYR A 187 33.86 4.06 25.34
N LEU A 188 34.38 5.14 24.72
CA LEU A 188 35.37 6.02 25.32
C LEU A 188 34.80 6.83 26.49
N TYR A 189 33.54 7.27 26.41
CA TYR A 189 32.89 7.96 27.53
C TYR A 189 32.52 6.98 28.66
N ARG A 190 31.90 5.85 28.31
CA ARG A 190 31.45 4.83 29.26
C ARG A 190 32.02 3.47 28.89
N THR A 191 33.21 3.17 29.39
CA THR A 191 33.93 1.93 29.08
C THR A 191 33.39 0.76 29.91
N PRO A 192 32.78 -0.27 29.28
CA PRO A 192 32.27 -1.44 30.00
C PRO A 192 33.36 -2.48 30.26
N SER A 193 34.35 -2.59 29.37
CA SER A 193 35.54 -3.41 29.54
C SER A 193 36.72 -2.77 28.81
N LYS A 194 37.81 -2.49 29.56
CA LYS A 194 39.05 -1.95 28.98
C LYS A 194 39.70 -2.94 28.03
N ALA A 195 39.63 -4.24 28.35
CA ALA A 195 40.17 -5.31 27.51
C ALA A 195 39.42 -5.41 26.17
N ALA A 196 38.08 -5.36 26.19
CA ALA A 196 37.28 -5.42 24.96
C ALA A 196 37.50 -4.19 24.06
N LEU A 197 37.61 -3.00 24.65
CA LEU A 197 37.93 -1.78 23.90
C LEU A 197 39.36 -1.82 23.35
N GLY A 198 40.32 -2.33 24.13
CA GLY A 198 41.69 -2.55 23.70
C GLY A 198 41.79 -3.55 22.54
N LEU A 199 41.05 -4.66 22.62
CA LEU A 199 40.96 -5.65 21.54
C LEU A 199 40.35 -5.04 20.27
N ALA A 200 39.23 -4.32 20.39
CA ALA A 200 38.60 -3.65 19.25
C ALA A 200 39.54 -2.63 18.59
N TYR A 201 40.28 -1.86 19.39
CA TYR A 201 41.29 -0.93 18.88
C TYR A 201 42.46 -1.65 18.22
N LEU A 202 42.96 -2.75 18.82
CA LEU A 202 44.00 -3.58 18.23
C LEU A 202 43.55 -4.15 16.88
N THR A 203 42.31 -4.64 16.77
CA THR A 203 41.74 -5.10 15.49
C THR A 203 41.76 -3.99 14.44
N ILE A 204 41.37 -2.76 14.80
CA ILE A 204 41.42 -1.61 13.88
C ILE A 204 42.86 -1.30 13.44
N CYS A 205 43.82 -1.35 14.37
CA CYS A 205 45.24 -1.15 14.04
C CYS A 205 45.77 -2.24 13.09
N VAL A 206 45.40 -3.50 13.32
CA VAL A 206 45.77 -4.64 12.45
C VAL A 206 45.14 -4.49 11.07
N MET A 207 43.86 -4.11 10.98
CA MET A 207 43.20 -3.82 9.70
C MET A 207 43.88 -2.66 8.97
N CYS A 208 44.23 -1.59 9.69
CA CYS A 208 44.95 -0.46 9.12
C CYS A 208 46.33 -0.87 8.57
N ALA A 209 47.07 -1.69 9.32
CA ALA A 209 48.35 -2.22 8.87
C ALA A 209 48.20 -3.12 7.64
N GLY A 210 47.17 -3.97 7.59
CA GLY A 210 46.88 -4.82 6.44
C GLY A 210 46.57 -4.04 5.16
N VAL A 211 45.77 -2.97 5.26
CA VAL A 211 45.48 -2.08 4.11
C VAL A 211 46.74 -1.31 3.69
N ALA A 212 47.59 -0.92 4.63
CA ALA A 212 48.85 -0.26 4.33
C ALA A 212 49.84 -1.19 3.60
N SER A 213 49.87 -2.48 3.95
CA SER A 213 50.82 -3.46 3.39
C SER A 213 50.38 -4.11 2.08
N HIS A 214 49.07 -4.14 1.78
CA HIS A 214 48.53 -4.81 0.59
C HIS A 214 47.79 -3.82 -0.33
N PRO A 215 48.34 -3.46 -1.49
CA PRO A 215 47.70 -2.56 -2.45
C PRO A 215 46.31 -3.02 -2.91
N ALA A 216 46.09 -4.34 -3.02
CA ALA A 216 44.80 -4.93 -3.39
C ALA A 216 43.67 -4.63 -2.39
N TRP A 217 43.99 -4.23 -1.16
CA TRP A 217 43.02 -3.89 -0.11
C TRP A 217 42.82 -2.37 0.04
N GLN A 218 43.49 -1.56 -0.77
CA GLN A 218 43.35 -0.10 -0.80
C GLN A 218 42.12 0.33 -1.60
N LEU A 219 40.97 -0.21 -1.18
CA LEU A 219 39.67 0.19 -1.67
C LEU A 219 39.37 1.68 -1.34
N PRO A 220 38.48 2.35 -2.10
CA PRO A 220 38.18 3.77 -1.91
C PRO A 220 37.89 4.16 -0.45
N PHE A 221 38.64 5.13 0.06
CA PHE A 221 38.52 5.71 1.42
C PHE A 221 38.75 4.77 2.61
N THR A 222 38.95 3.46 2.40
CA THR A 222 39.13 2.48 3.49
C THR A 222 40.36 2.79 4.35
N PHE A 223 41.47 3.20 3.73
CA PHE A 223 42.70 3.58 4.44
C PHE A 223 42.49 4.84 5.29
N GLU A 224 41.88 5.88 4.72
CA GLU A 224 41.56 7.13 5.41
C GLU A 224 40.58 6.93 6.57
N VAL A 225 39.61 6.01 6.42
CA VAL A 225 38.69 5.64 7.49
C VAL A 225 39.44 4.98 8.66
N LEU A 226 40.26 3.98 8.36
CA LEU A 226 41.00 3.23 9.38
C LEU A 226 42.03 4.10 10.09
N THR A 227 42.79 4.92 9.35
CA THR A 227 43.71 5.90 9.95
C THR A 227 42.96 6.93 10.80
N GLY A 228 41.79 7.40 10.34
CA GLY A 228 40.88 8.23 11.14
C GLY A 228 40.49 7.60 12.48
N LEU A 229 40.26 6.29 12.52
CA LEU A 229 40.00 5.55 13.75
C LEU A 229 41.26 5.37 14.61
N VAL A 230 42.38 4.97 14.00
CA VAL A 230 43.67 4.74 14.68
C VAL A 230 44.13 5.98 15.42
N PHE A 231 44.05 7.16 14.81
CA PHE A 231 44.46 8.41 15.44
C PHE A 231 43.33 9.09 16.21
N GLY A 232 42.09 9.03 15.72
CA GLY A 232 40.94 9.69 16.36
C GLY A 232 40.60 9.12 17.73
N VAL A 233 40.67 7.80 17.92
CA VAL A 233 40.38 7.14 19.21
C VAL A 233 41.32 7.61 20.35
N PRO A 234 42.66 7.50 20.24
CA PRO A 234 43.57 7.94 21.30
C PRO A 234 43.52 9.45 21.51
N LEU A 235 43.32 10.23 20.44
CA LEU A 235 43.28 11.69 20.55
C LEU A 235 42.00 12.18 21.25
N VAL A 236 40.82 11.61 20.93
CA VAL A 236 39.59 11.89 21.67
C VAL A 236 39.70 11.43 23.12
N TRP A 237 40.29 10.25 23.37
CA TRP A 237 40.52 9.77 24.73
C TRP A 237 41.44 10.70 25.54
N GLY A 238 42.56 11.14 24.98
CA GLY A 238 43.50 12.07 25.63
C GLY A 238 42.88 13.45 25.86
N LEU A 239 42.29 14.05 24.82
CA LEU A 239 41.65 15.36 24.91
C LEU A 239 40.42 15.38 25.83
N SER A 240 39.82 14.22 26.13
CA SER A 240 38.71 14.13 27.08
C SER A 240 39.13 14.35 28.54
N ARG A 241 40.43 14.20 28.81
CA ARG A 241 41.04 14.36 30.14
C ARG A 241 41.64 15.74 30.36
N LEU A 242 41.68 16.55 29.31
CA LEU A 242 42.19 17.91 29.35
C LEU A 242 40.99 18.88 29.40
N SER A 243 41.00 19.80 30.35
CA SER A 243 40.09 20.93 30.39
C SER A 243 40.87 22.21 30.08
N PHE A 244 40.40 22.99 29.12
CA PHE A 244 40.93 24.33 28.89
C PHE A 244 39.78 25.34 28.78
N GLY A 245 40.09 26.59 29.14
CA GLY A 245 39.16 27.69 29.37
C GLY A 245 38.48 28.28 28.12
N ARG A 246 38.42 29.60 28.03
CA ARG A 246 37.58 30.33 27.05
C ARG A 246 37.90 30.05 25.58
N LEU A 247 39.16 29.72 25.25
CA LEU A 247 39.59 29.43 23.88
C LEU A 247 39.01 28.14 23.31
N GLU A 248 38.89 27.08 24.14
CA GLU A 248 38.25 25.83 23.72
C GLU A 248 36.76 26.01 23.45
N GLU A 249 36.07 26.80 24.28
CA GLU A 249 34.65 27.09 24.08
C GLU A 249 34.44 27.91 22.80
N LEU A 250 35.27 28.94 22.57
CA LEU A 250 35.21 29.75 21.35
C LEU A 250 35.46 28.90 20.10
N ALA A 251 36.57 28.15 20.05
CA ALA A 251 36.92 27.33 18.90
C ALA A 251 35.83 26.27 18.60
N GLY A 252 35.25 25.66 19.62
CA GLY A 252 34.18 24.67 19.46
C GLY A 252 32.83 25.26 19.03
N ASN A 253 32.61 26.55 19.25
CA ASN A 253 31.44 27.26 18.75
C ASN A 253 31.65 27.68 17.27
N LEU A 254 32.85 28.09 16.89
CA LEU A 254 33.16 28.47 15.51
C LEU A 254 33.22 27.27 14.55
N SER A 255 33.62 26.09 15.03
CA SER A 255 33.87 24.92 14.17
C SER A 255 32.69 24.52 13.28
N TYR A 256 31.45 24.66 13.77
CA TYR A 256 30.27 24.29 12.99
C TYR A 256 29.98 25.29 11.86
N GLY A 257 30.20 26.59 12.11
CA GLY A 257 30.10 27.62 11.08
C GLY A 257 31.12 27.41 9.96
N VAL A 258 32.39 27.18 10.33
CA VAL A 258 33.48 26.89 9.38
C VAL A 258 33.16 25.64 8.54
N PHE A 259 32.63 24.60 9.19
CA PHE A 259 32.20 23.39 8.50
C PHE A 259 31.07 23.64 7.49
N LEU A 260 30.11 24.53 7.77
CA LEU A 260 28.98 24.78 6.86
C LEU A 260 29.29 25.77 5.74
N ASN A 261 30.11 26.78 5.99
CA ASN A 261 30.21 27.95 5.12
C ASN A 261 31.27 27.88 4.03
N HIS A 262 32.17 26.89 4.05
CA HIS A 262 33.32 26.91 3.16
C HIS A 262 32.95 26.77 1.68
N PHE A 263 31.97 25.94 1.30
CA PHE A 263 31.52 25.87 -0.10
C PHE A 263 30.83 27.15 -0.58
N LEU A 264 30.04 27.78 0.28
CA LEU A 264 29.48 29.11 0.01
C LEU A 264 30.60 30.09 -0.33
N LEU A 265 31.68 30.09 0.45
CA LEU A 265 32.82 31.00 0.23
C LEU A 265 33.69 30.60 -0.97
N ILE A 266 33.87 29.31 -1.25
CA ILE A 266 34.55 28.83 -2.47
C ILE A 266 33.80 29.33 -3.70
N TRP A 267 32.48 29.15 -3.75
CA TRP A 267 31.66 29.63 -4.86
C TRP A 267 31.58 31.14 -4.92
N LEU A 268 31.61 31.84 -3.78
CA LEU A 268 31.69 33.30 -3.77
C LEU A 268 33.01 33.79 -4.35
N PHE A 269 34.15 33.20 -3.95
CA PHE A 269 35.47 33.58 -4.46
C PHE A 269 35.58 33.28 -5.96
N GLN A 270 35.05 32.12 -6.40
CA GLN A 270 34.93 31.77 -7.82
C GLN A 270 34.08 32.81 -8.58
N SER A 271 32.94 33.23 -8.02
CA SER A 271 32.04 34.22 -8.64
C SER A 271 32.65 35.63 -8.69
N LEU A 272 33.58 35.94 -7.78
CA LEU A 272 34.33 37.19 -7.76
C LEU A 272 35.60 37.15 -8.64
N GLY A 273 35.85 36.04 -9.36
CA GLY A 273 37.02 35.89 -10.22
C GLY A 273 38.34 35.69 -9.47
N ILE A 274 38.31 35.32 -8.18
CA ILE A 274 39.50 35.05 -7.40
C ILE A 274 40.04 33.66 -7.77
N SER A 275 41.25 33.60 -8.36
CA SER A 275 41.88 32.34 -8.76
C SER A 275 42.24 31.47 -7.55
N GLY A 276 41.90 30.17 -7.65
CA GLY A 276 42.28 29.15 -6.67
C GLY A 276 43.79 28.87 -6.61
N ASP A 277 44.54 29.26 -7.63
CA ASP A 277 46.00 29.05 -7.72
C ASP A 277 46.81 30.12 -6.98
N ALA A 278 46.15 31.19 -6.51
CA ALA A 278 46.85 32.24 -5.77
C ALA A 278 47.38 31.71 -4.43
N TRP A 279 48.65 31.96 -4.11
CA TRP A 279 49.30 31.49 -2.88
C TRP A 279 48.58 31.95 -1.59
N TRP A 280 47.86 33.07 -1.65
CA TRP A 280 47.09 33.62 -0.54
C TRP A 280 45.65 33.07 -0.45
N TYR A 281 45.14 32.37 -1.47
CA TYR A 281 43.74 31.94 -1.58
C TYR A 281 43.29 31.13 -0.37
N VAL A 282 44.08 30.11 0.00
CA VAL A 282 43.77 29.21 1.12
C VAL A 282 43.69 29.98 2.43
N TYR A 283 44.62 30.91 2.67
CA TYR A 283 44.65 31.72 3.88
C TYR A 283 43.47 32.69 3.94
N ALA A 284 43.15 33.35 2.83
CA ALA A 284 41.99 34.24 2.74
C ALA A 284 40.67 33.50 2.92
N LEU A 285 40.55 32.28 2.37
CA LEU A 285 39.36 31.45 2.53
C LEU A 285 39.17 30.99 3.98
N ILE A 286 40.24 30.52 4.63
CA ILE A 286 40.19 30.12 6.06
C ILE A 286 39.83 31.33 6.93
N ALA A 287 40.47 32.48 6.72
CA ALA A 287 40.18 33.69 7.48
C ALA A 287 38.73 34.15 7.29
N SER A 288 38.23 34.16 6.05
CA SER A 288 36.85 34.52 5.72
C SER A 288 35.85 33.53 6.31
N SER A 289 36.17 32.23 6.28
CA SER A 289 35.35 31.15 6.86
C SER A 289 35.23 31.30 8.38
N ILE A 290 36.33 31.57 9.08
CA ILE A 290 36.33 31.81 10.52
C ILE A 290 35.58 33.10 10.87
N ALA A 291 35.77 34.18 10.10
CA ALA A 291 35.08 35.45 10.31
C ALA A 291 33.56 35.30 10.16
N LEU A 292 33.10 34.66 9.07
CA LEU A 292 31.67 34.41 8.83
C LEU A 292 31.08 33.44 9.86
N ALA A 293 31.86 32.45 10.32
CA ALA A 293 31.47 31.59 11.43
C ALA A 293 31.29 32.39 12.73
N GLY A 294 32.13 33.39 13.00
CA GLY A 294 32.00 34.30 14.14
C GLY A 294 30.73 35.15 14.07
N ILE A 295 30.45 35.73 12.91
CA ILE A 295 29.24 36.54 12.68
C ILE A 295 27.98 35.70 12.88
N SER A 296 27.88 34.57 12.18
CA SER A 296 26.73 33.66 12.28
C SER A 296 26.57 33.06 13.68
N TYR A 297 27.65 32.80 14.40
CA TYR A 297 27.59 32.37 15.81
C TYR A 297 26.87 33.41 16.68
N VAL A 298 27.19 34.70 16.52
CA VAL A 298 26.57 35.78 17.30
C VAL A 298 25.11 35.98 16.92
N LEU A 299 24.80 35.97 15.62
CA LEU A 299 23.47 36.28 15.09
C LEU A 299 22.47 35.12 15.24
N VAL A 300 22.91 33.88 15.02
CA VAL A 300 22.02 32.72 14.89
C VAL A 300 22.23 31.74 16.05
N GLU A 301 23.46 31.29 16.28
CA GLU A 301 23.71 30.18 17.21
C GLU A 301 23.57 30.60 18.69
N ARG A 302 24.09 31.76 19.07
CA ARG A 302 24.10 32.25 20.46
C ARG A 302 22.71 32.46 21.04
N PRO A 303 21.72 33.06 20.33
CA PRO A 303 20.33 33.14 20.80
C PRO A 303 19.73 31.75 21.05
N VAL A 304 19.93 30.80 20.13
CA VAL A 304 19.34 29.46 20.25
C VAL A 304 20.00 28.67 21.38
N ILE A 305 21.31 28.83 21.61
CA ILE A 305 22.00 28.22 22.75
C ILE A 305 21.38 28.68 24.08
N ARG A 306 20.96 29.95 24.21
CA ARG A 306 20.29 30.45 25.42
C ARG A 306 18.94 29.75 25.64
N LEU A 307 18.11 29.63 24.58
CA LEU A 307 16.83 28.92 24.63
C LEU A 307 17.01 27.43 24.98
N ARG A 308 18.01 26.80 24.38
CA ARG A 308 18.37 25.40 24.62
C ARG A 308 18.77 25.12 26.07
N ARG A 309 19.45 26.05 26.75
CA ARG A 309 19.78 25.92 28.18
C ARG A 309 18.53 25.91 29.06
N ALA A 310 17.47 26.66 28.69
CA ALA A 310 16.21 26.65 29.43
C ALA A 310 15.49 25.29 29.34
N LEU A 311 15.50 24.66 28.16
CA LEU A 311 14.93 23.32 27.95
C LEU A 311 15.61 22.22 28.80
N ARG A 312 16.88 22.41 29.15
CA ARG A 312 17.66 21.50 30.00
C ARG A 312 17.48 21.73 31.51
N LYS A 313 16.99 22.89 31.95
CA LYS A 313 16.81 23.20 33.39
C LYS A 313 15.55 22.58 34.01
N GLN A 314 14.63 22.05 33.21
CA GLN A 314 13.36 21.46 33.66
C GLN A 314 13.43 19.93 33.94
N THR A 315 14.64 19.34 34.04
CA THR A 315 14.81 17.89 34.26
C THR A 315 15.07 17.56 35.74
N VAL A 316 14.25 16.64 36.25
CA VAL A 316 14.11 16.09 37.63
C VAL A 316 15.43 15.54 38.22
N PRO A 317 15.61 15.49 39.57
CA PRO A 317 16.87 15.07 40.21
C PRO A 317 17.24 13.59 39.97
N ARG A 318 18.55 13.31 40.10
CA ARG A 318 19.19 11.99 40.02
C ARG A 318 18.51 10.98 40.97
N GLN A 319 17.97 9.90 40.42
CA GLN A 319 17.93 8.61 41.13
C GLN A 319 19.11 7.75 40.65
N PRO A 320 19.94 7.20 41.56
CA PRO A 320 20.86 6.14 41.20
C PRO A 320 20.09 4.82 41.12
N THR A 321 20.51 3.94 40.20
CA THR A 321 20.43 2.46 40.20
C THR A 321 20.26 1.98 38.74
N PHE A 322 20.73 0.82 38.26
CA PHE A 322 20.91 -0.49 38.88
C PHE A 322 22.10 -1.29 38.30
N ALA A 323 22.54 -2.24 39.12
CA ALA A 323 23.51 -3.30 38.88
C ALA A 323 23.32 -4.10 37.57
N ALA A 324 24.45 -4.66 37.12
CA ALA A 324 24.57 -5.59 36.01
C ALA A 324 24.01 -6.98 36.37
N GLY A 325 23.55 -7.71 35.35
CA GLY A 325 23.27 -9.15 35.41
C GLY A 325 21.79 -9.51 35.55
N GLY A 326 21.12 -9.79 34.42
CA GLY A 326 19.81 -10.43 34.38
C GLY A 326 18.72 -9.62 33.64
N ALA A 327 18.14 -10.22 32.59
CA ALA A 327 16.95 -9.80 31.84
C ALA A 327 17.11 -8.68 30.78
N LEU A 328 17.80 -8.99 29.68
CA LEU A 328 17.76 -8.19 28.43
C LEU A 328 16.31 -7.99 27.93
N LEU A 329 15.48 -9.03 28.01
CA LEU A 329 14.06 -9.05 27.62
C LEU A 329 13.17 -8.06 28.40
N LYS A 330 13.50 -7.76 29.66
CA LYS A 330 12.70 -6.83 30.48
C LYS A 330 13.02 -5.35 30.17
N LYS A 331 14.17 -5.07 29.54
CA LYS A 331 14.66 -3.72 29.26
C LYS A 331 14.25 -3.20 27.88
N ILE A 332 13.96 -4.09 26.93
CA ILE A 332 13.52 -3.72 25.57
C ILE A 332 12.05 -3.29 25.60
N PRO A 333 11.69 -2.10 25.07
CA PRO A 333 10.31 -1.65 24.95
C PRO A 333 9.47 -2.66 24.17
N PRO A 334 8.23 -2.94 24.59
CA PRO A 334 7.36 -3.85 23.86
C PRO A 334 7.15 -3.51 22.38
N ALA A 335 7.18 -2.21 22.04
CA ALA A 335 7.08 -1.75 20.66
C ALA A 335 8.18 -2.31 19.74
N ILE A 336 9.39 -2.52 20.26
CA ILE A 336 10.49 -3.11 19.49
C ILE A 336 10.21 -4.60 19.23
N TRP A 337 9.72 -5.33 20.24
CA TRP A 337 9.34 -6.72 20.06
C TRP A 337 8.20 -6.91 19.07
N THR A 338 7.18 -6.05 19.12
CA THR A 338 6.06 -6.12 18.16
C THR A 338 6.52 -5.79 16.75
N LEU A 339 7.45 -4.84 16.58
CA LEU A 339 8.07 -4.54 15.30
C LEU A 339 8.85 -5.76 14.75
N LEU A 340 9.67 -6.39 15.60
CA LEU A 340 10.46 -7.56 15.22
C LEU A 340 9.58 -8.75 14.85
N ILE A 341 8.54 -9.06 15.64
CA ILE A 341 7.60 -10.15 15.35
C ILE A 341 6.88 -9.89 14.02
N GLY A 342 6.38 -8.66 13.82
CA GLY A 342 5.67 -8.30 12.59
C GLY A 342 6.57 -8.36 11.34
N LEU A 343 7.76 -7.76 11.39
CA LEU A 343 8.71 -7.79 10.27
C LEU A 343 9.24 -9.21 9.99
N ALA A 344 9.50 -10.00 11.04
CA ALA A 344 9.91 -11.40 10.86
C ALA A 344 8.83 -12.21 10.16
N ALA A 345 7.56 -12.06 10.55
CA ALA A 345 6.44 -12.73 9.88
C ALA A 345 6.27 -12.22 8.44
N PHE A 346 6.38 -10.92 8.20
CA PHE A 346 6.33 -10.35 6.85
C PHE A 346 7.41 -10.94 5.93
N VAL A 347 8.67 -10.97 6.36
CA VAL A 347 9.76 -11.58 5.58
C VAL A 347 9.54 -13.08 5.41
N PHE A 348 9.07 -13.77 6.46
CA PHE A 348 8.81 -15.20 6.41
C PHE A 348 7.72 -15.56 5.38
N TYR A 349 6.62 -14.81 5.28
CA TYR A 349 5.55 -15.15 4.33
C TYR A 349 5.73 -14.54 2.95
N THR A 350 6.45 -13.43 2.79
CA THR A 350 6.52 -12.69 1.49
C THR A 350 7.91 -12.68 0.86
N GLY A 351 8.96 -13.02 1.62
CA GLY A 351 10.35 -12.85 1.19
C GLY A 351 10.87 -11.41 1.29
N GLY A 352 10.02 -10.43 1.65
CA GLY A 352 10.41 -9.06 1.99
C GLY A 352 10.65 -8.11 0.80
N ALA A 353 10.99 -8.62 -0.38
CA ALA A 353 11.32 -7.80 -1.56
C ALA A 353 10.15 -6.90 -2.03
N ILE A 354 8.90 -7.33 -1.80
CA ILE A 354 7.71 -6.57 -2.21
C ILE A 354 7.58 -5.22 -1.49
N VAL A 355 8.31 -4.98 -0.38
CA VAL A 355 8.29 -3.70 0.34
C VAL A 355 8.92 -2.55 -0.45
N TRP A 356 9.77 -2.88 -1.43
CA TRP A 356 10.49 -1.89 -2.22
C TRP A 356 9.53 -1.15 -3.18
N PRO A 357 9.45 0.19 -3.12
CA PRO A 357 8.46 0.94 -3.91
C PRO A 357 8.60 0.83 -5.43
N GLY A 358 9.79 0.49 -5.94
CA GLY A 358 10.03 0.25 -7.37
C GLY A 358 9.66 -1.16 -7.83
N SER A 359 9.36 -2.10 -6.92
CA SER A 359 8.99 -3.47 -7.27
C SER A 359 7.50 -3.53 -7.62
N THR A 360 7.17 -3.38 -8.90
CA THR A 360 5.77 -3.40 -9.39
C THR A 360 5.40 -4.64 -10.19
N ALA A 361 6.37 -5.44 -10.65
CA ALA A 361 6.10 -6.59 -11.51
C ALA A 361 5.16 -7.64 -10.87
N TRP A 362 5.29 -7.86 -9.56
CA TRP A 362 4.41 -8.77 -8.81
C TRP A 362 2.94 -8.26 -8.71
N LEU A 363 2.70 -6.98 -9.01
CA LEU A 363 1.36 -6.38 -9.01
C LEU A 363 0.65 -6.50 -10.37
N MET A 364 1.32 -6.99 -11.41
CA MET A 364 0.78 -7.02 -12.78
C MET A 364 -0.10 -8.26 -13.03
N ARG A 365 -1.03 -8.53 -12.12
CA ARG A 365 -1.98 -9.65 -12.17
C ARG A 365 -3.20 -9.37 -11.30
N GLY A 366 -4.31 -10.05 -11.65
CA GLY A 366 -5.57 -10.08 -10.88
C GLY A 366 -5.94 -8.76 -10.19
N ASP A 367 -6.34 -8.85 -8.92
CA ASP A 367 -6.82 -7.70 -8.13
C ASP A 367 -5.67 -6.77 -7.74
N PHE A 368 -4.43 -7.26 -7.61
CA PHE A 368 -3.28 -6.38 -7.35
C PHE A 368 -3.14 -5.31 -8.44
N SER A 369 -3.41 -5.69 -9.69
CA SER A 369 -3.32 -4.77 -10.83
C SER A 369 -4.41 -3.70 -10.77
N GLN A 370 -5.62 -4.08 -10.32
CA GLN A 370 -6.72 -3.16 -10.06
C GLN A 370 -6.32 -2.09 -9.05
N HIS A 371 -5.79 -2.52 -7.91
CA HIS A 371 -5.47 -1.62 -6.81
C HIS A 371 -4.30 -0.71 -7.15
N PHE A 372 -3.29 -1.25 -7.86
CA PHE A 372 -2.14 -0.51 -8.33
C PHE A 372 -2.51 0.53 -9.39
N LEU A 373 -3.29 0.15 -10.42
CA LEU A 373 -3.75 1.08 -11.46
C LEU A 373 -4.63 2.17 -10.85
N GLY A 374 -5.52 1.83 -9.91
CA GLY A 374 -6.30 2.81 -9.15
C GLY A 374 -5.40 3.89 -8.52
N TRP A 375 -4.33 3.49 -7.83
CA TRP A 375 -3.33 4.41 -7.30
C TRP A 375 -2.55 5.17 -8.40
N ASN A 376 -2.11 4.48 -9.45
CA ASN A 376 -1.24 5.05 -10.46
C ASN A 376 -1.95 6.10 -11.32
N PHE A 377 -3.25 5.96 -11.58
CA PHE A 377 -4.06 7.06 -12.13
C PHE A 377 -4.30 8.16 -11.08
N PHE A 378 -4.68 7.78 -9.85
CA PHE A 378 -5.05 8.75 -8.82
C PHE A 378 -3.91 9.72 -8.45
N ARG A 379 -2.66 9.27 -8.44
CA ARG A 379 -1.50 10.14 -8.14
C ARG A 379 -1.30 11.27 -9.15
N HIS A 380 -1.86 11.17 -10.35
CA HIS A 380 -1.79 12.20 -11.39
C HIS A 380 -2.98 13.16 -11.39
N THR A 381 -4.03 12.85 -10.63
CA THR A 381 -5.20 13.74 -10.48
C THR A 381 -4.83 15.02 -9.73
N PRO A 382 -5.52 16.15 -9.98
CA PRO A 382 -5.29 17.40 -9.27
C PRO A 382 -5.30 17.22 -7.75
N LEU A 383 -4.38 17.89 -7.05
CA LEU A 383 -4.32 17.82 -5.58
C LEU A 383 -5.59 18.38 -4.93
N LEU A 384 -6.06 19.51 -5.47
CA LEU A 384 -7.31 20.16 -5.05
C LEU A 384 -8.41 19.80 -6.06
N GLN A 385 -9.21 18.81 -5.69
CA GLN A 385 -10.40 18.37 -6.42
C GLN A 385 -11.46 17.92 -5.42
N PHE A 386 -12.71 17.84 -5.84
CA PHE A 386 -13.78 17.32 -5.00
C PHE A 386 -14.66 16.30 -5.72
N PRO A 387 -14.93 15.13 -5.11
CA PRO A 387 -14.30 14.58 -3.90
C PRO A 387 -12.78 14.44 -4.02
N LEU A 388 -12.05 14.49 -2.90
CA LEU A 388 -10.58 14.38 -2.89
C LEU A 388 -10.11 13.06 -3.50
N GLY A 389 -10.87 11.99 -3.28
CA GLY A 389 -10.62 10.65 -3.83
C GLY A 389 -11.16 10.40 -5.23
N ALA A 390 -11.66 11.42 -5.95
CA ALA A 390 -12.10 11.25 -7.34
C ALA A 390 -10.95 10.78 -8.25
N ASN A 391 -11.22 9.82 -9.13
CA ASN A 391 -10.24 9.27 -10.07
C ASN A 391 -10.78 9.29 -11.50
N ARG A 392 -11.02 10.49 -12.04
CA ARG A 392 -11.82 10.69 -13.26
C ARG A 392 -11.15 10.16 -14.53
N ASP A 393 -9.83 10.18 -14.62
CA ASP A 393 -9.13 9.71 -15.83
C ASP A 393 -9.13 8.18 -15.98
N TYR A 394 -9.49 7.46 -14.90
CA TYR A 394 -9.65 6.01 -14.88
C TYR A 394 -11.13 5.61 -14.87
N GLY A 395 -11.64 5.22 -16.04
CA GLY A 395 -13.07 4.97 -16.26
C GLY A 395 -13.83 6.27 -16.45
N GLU A 396 -13.36 7.15 -17.35
CA GLU A 396 -13.85 8.52 -17.63
C GLU A 396 -15.37 8.72 -17.50
N SER A 397 -16.15 7.90 -18.22
CA SER A 397 -17.62 7.99 -18.25
C SER A 397 -18.32 7.16 -17.17
N LEU A 398 -17.55 6.32 -16.48
CA LEU A 398 -17.96 5.53 -15.33
C LEU A 398 -17.73 6.32 -14.02
N ALA A 399 -16.95 7.42 -14.09
CA ALA A 399 -16.58 8.35 -13.03
C ALA A 399 -16.32 7.65 -11.69
N SER A 400 -15.17 6.99 -11.57
CA SER A 400 -14.79 6.23 -10.39
C SER A 400 -14.09 7.10 -9.32
N SER A 401 -14.05 6.59 -8.10
CA SER A 401 -13.21 7.09 -7.01
C SER A 401 -12.19 6.02 -6.66
N ILE A 402 -11.14 6.42 -5.94
CA ILE A 402 -10.09 5.53 -5.42
C ILE A 402 -10.65 4.37 -4.56
N VAL A 403 -11.90 4.48 -4.10
CA VAL A 403 -12.59 3.45 -3.31
C VAL A 403 -13.06 2.29 -4.17
N TYR A 404 -13.47 2.55 -5.43
CA TYR A 404 -14.09 1.52 -6.28
C TYR A 404 -13.09 0.71 -7.08
N THR A 405 -11.81 1.04 -6.99
CA THR A 405 -10.69 0.24 -7.49
C THR A 405 -10.07 -0.63 -6.38
N ASP A 406 -10.77 -0.80 -5.25
CA ASP A 406 -10.32 -1.50 -4.03
C ASP A 406 -8.91 -1.08 -3.52
N SER A 407 -8.43 0.09 -3.95
CA SER A 407 -7.21 0.71 -3.46
C SER A 407 -7.35 1.12 -1.98
N THR A 408 -6.25 1.49 -1.33
CA THR A 408 -6.22 1.93 0.08
C THR A 408 -6.14 3.47 0.20
N PRO A 409 -7.27 4.21 0.29
CA PRO A 409 -7.29 5.68 0.38
C PRO A 409 -6.38 6.26 1.48
N LEU A 410 -6.24 5.57 2.61
CA LEU A 410 -5.40 6.00 3.73
C LEU A 410 -3.95 6.24 3.28
N PHE A 411 -3.41 5.34 2.44
CA PHE A 411 -2.06 5.45 1.91
C PHE A 411 -2.03 6.30 0.65
N ALA A 412 -3.04 6.19 -0.22
CA ALA A 412 -3.14 7.05 -1.40
C ALA A 412 -3.14 8.54 -1.04
N PHE A 413 -3.90 8.97 -0.02
CA PHE A 413 -3.89 10.34 0.46
C PHE A 413 -2.60 10.73 1.19
N LEU A 414 -1.93 9.78 1.85
CA LEU A 414 -0.64 10.02 2.49
C LEU A 414 0.45 10.33 1.45
N PHE A 415 0.49 9.57 0.35
CA PHE A 415 1.54 9.67 -0.67
C PHE A 415 1.24 10.67 -1.79
N LYS A 416 -0.03 10.94 -2.12
CA LYS A 416 -0.41 11.86 -3.22
C LYS A 416 0.22 13.26 -3.12
N PRO A 417 0.28 13.94 -1.96
CA PRO A 417 0.95 15.25 -1.86
C PRO A 417 2.43 15.22 -2.23
N PHE A 418 3.05 14.04 -2.18
CA PHE A 418 4.44 13.83 -2.51
C PHE A 418 4.63 13.20 -3.90
N ALA A 419 3.56 12.97 -4.68
CA ALA A 419 3.60 12.22 -5.93
C ALA A 419 4.65 12.73 -6.95
N ALA A 420 4.92 14.04 -6.96
CA ALA A 420 5.94 14.68 -7.80
C ALA A 420 7.38 14.39 -7.34
N PHE A 421 7.59 13.94 -6.11
CA PHE A 421 8.89 13.57 -5.54
C PHE A 421 9.12 12.05 -5.48
N LEU A 422 8.08 11.26 -5.77
CA LEU A 422 8.15 9.80 -5.76
C LEU A 422 8.63 9.30 -7.13
N PRO A 423 9.41 8.20 -7.18
CA PRO A 423 9.86 7.62 -8.44
C PRO A 423 8.67 7.19 -9.32
N GLU A 424 8.93 6.99 -10.62
CA GLU A 424 7.98 6.36 -11.53
C GLU A 424 8.65 5.11 -12.11
N PRO A 425 8.14 3.88 -11.83
CA PRO A 425 6.92 3.57 -11.06
C PRO A 425 7.10 3.66 -9.52
N PHE A 426 5.99 3.82 -8.80
CA PHE A 426 5.94 3.80 -7.32
C PHE A 426 4.72 3.04 -6.80
N GLN A 427 4.95 2.05 -5.94
CA GLN A 427 3.90 1.34 -5.20
C GLN A 427 4.07 1.49 -3.68
N TYR A 428 2.96 1.68 -2.96
CA TYR A 428 2.93 1.65 -1.50
C TYR A 428 2.35 0.36 -0.92
N ILE A 429 1.82 -0.54 -1.76
CA ILE A 429 1.08 -1.76 -1.40
C ILE A 429 1.95 -2.68 -0.51
N GLY A 430 3.22 -2.87 -0.84
CA GLY A 430 4.15 -3.64 -0.02
C GLY A 430 4.47 -3.00 1.33
N ILE A 431 4.58 -1.66 1.38
CA ILE A 431 4.74 -0.90 2.64
C ILE A 431 3.48 -1.07 3.50
N TRP A 432 2.30 -0.98 2.89
CA TRP A 432 1.01 -1.16 3.53
C TRP A 432 0.90 -2.55 4.16
N LEU A 433 1.22 -3.62 3.41
CA LEU A 433 1.22 -4.99 3.92
C LEU A 433 2.17 -5.17 5.10
N ALA A 434 3.41 -4.69 5.00
CA ALA A 434 4.36 -4.73 6.11
C ALA A 434 3.84 -3.99 7.36
N MET A 435 3.24 -2.81 7.15
CA MET A 435 2.63 -2.04 8.22
C MET A 435 1.44 -2.77 8.86
N CYS A 436 0.57 -3.40 8.06
CA CYS A 436 -0.56 -4.18 8.57
C CYS A 436 -0.11 -5.31 9.50
N VAL A 437 0.93 -6.06 9.12
CA VAL A 437 1.48 -7.15 9.94
C VAL A 437 2.15 -6.63 11.22
N VAL A 438 2.85 -5.49 11.15
CA VAL A 438 3.45 -4.85 12.34
C VAL A 438 2.37 -4.29 13.28
N LEU A 439 1.33 -3.65 12.75
CA LEU A 439 0.21 -3.14 13.53
C LEU A 439 -0.62 -4.29 14.12
N GLN A 440 -0.75 -5.42 13.42
CA GLN A 440 -1.36 -6.64 13.94
C GLN A 440 -0.62 -7.10 15.19
N ALA A 441 0.72 -7.18 15.14
CA ALA A 441 1.54 -7.51 16.30
C ALA A 441 1.38 -6.47 17.43
N TYR A 442 1.41 -5.18 17.10
CA TYR A 442 1.32 -4.11 18.09
C TYR A 442 -0.02 -4.12 18.84
N PHE A 443 -1.14 -4.21 18.13
CA PHE A 443 -2.47 -4.20 18.75
C PHE A 443 -2.80 -5.53 19.43
N ALA A 444 -2.33 -6.68 18.92
CA ALA A 444 -2.41 -7.95 19.64
C ALA A 444 -1.68 -7.88 20.99
N TYR A 445 -0.45 -7.36 21.00
CA TYR A 445 0.30 -7.18 22.25
C TYR A 445 -0.42 -6.24 23.23
N LYS A 446 -0.92 -5.09 22.73
CA LYS A 446 -1.68 -4.12 23.54
C LYS A 446 -2.92 -4.75 24.16
N LEU A 447 -3.68 -5.52 23.38
CA LEU A 447 -4.88 -6.21 23.81
C LEU A 447 -4.55 -7.28 24.86
N LEU A 448 -3.62 -8.18 24.58
CA LEU A 448 -3.24 -9.27 25.49
C LEU A 448 -2.63 -8.75 26.81
N SER A 449 -1.92 -7.63 26.76
CA SER A 449 -1.33 -6.97 27.94
C SER A 449 -2.38 -6.45 28.94
N LEU A 450 -3.66 -6.31 28.53
CA LEU A 450 -4.74 -5.98 29.47
C LEU A 450 -5.06 -7.15 30.42
N PHE A 451 -4.70 -8.37 30.05
CA PHE A 451 -5.15 -9.58 30.75
C PHE A 451 -4.04 -10.34 31.48
N SER A 452 -2.78 -10.15 31.07
CA SER A 452 -1.61 -10.78 31.66
C SER A 452 -0.43 -9.82 31.78
N THR A 453 0.30 -9.91 32.89
CA THR A 453 1.57 -9.20 33.10
C THR A 453 2.79 -10.05 32.77
N GLU A 454 2.60 -11.33 32.41
CA GLU A 454 3.68 -12.23 32.02
C GLU A 454 4.07 -11.93 30.58
N ARG A 455 5.27 -11.35 30.39
CA ARG A 455 5.65 -10.72 29.12
C ARG A 455 5.92 -11.74 28.02
N ILE A 456 6.48 -12.90 28.35
CA ILE A 456 6.86 -13.89 27.34
C ILE A 456 5.59 -14.53 26.76
N ALA A 457 4.65 -14.93 27.61
CA ALA A 457 3.35 -15.47 27.21
C ALA A 457 2.55 -14.46 26.38
N VAL A 458 2.59 -13.16 26.73
CA VAL A 458 1.95 -12.12 25.91
C VAL A 458 2.62 -11.98 24.54
N LEU A 459 3.95 -12.06 24.45
CA LEU A 459 4.68 -12.03 23.17
C LEU A 459 4.41 -13.28 22.32
N LEU A 460 4.35 -14.47 22.93
CA LEU A 460 4.00 -15.72 22.25
C LEU A 460 2.54 -15.69 21.77
N GLY A 461 1.62 -15.22 22.61
CA GLY A 461 0.23 -14.98 22.22
C GLY A 461 0.12 -13.97 21.07
N THR A 462 0.94 -12.91 21.09
CA THR A 462 1.03 -11.92 19.99
C THR A 462 1.43 -12.60 18.68
N ALA A 463 2.40 -13.52 18.71
CA ALA A 463 2.83 -14.25 17.53
C ALA A 463 1.68 -15.06 16.89
N PHE A 464 0.82 -15.72 17.68
CA PHE A 464 -0.36 -16.42 17.16
C PHE A 464 -1.30 -15.49 16.36
N PHE A 465 -1.56 -14.27 16.86
CA PHE A 465 -2.40 -13.30 16.14
C PHE A 465 -1.77 -12.83 14.81
N VAL A 466 -0.44 -12.80 14.73
CA VAL A 466 0.32 -12.39 13.53
C VAL A 466 0.36 -13.50 12.49
N ILE A 467 0.43 -14.77 12.91
CA ILE A 467 0.41 -15.93 12.00
C ILE A 467 -1.02 -16.49 11.78
N ALA A 468 -2.05 -15.72 12.13
CA ALA A 468 -3.44 -16.14 11.98
C ALA A 468 -3.75 -16.44 10.50
N PRO A 469 -4.21 -17.66 10.14
CA PRO A 469 -4.43 -18.06 8.75
C PRO A 469 -5.31 -17.10 7.93
N PRO A 470 -6.43 -16.56 8.44
CA PRO A 470 -7.29 -15.66 7.66
C PRO A 470 -6.59 -14.39 7.18
N LEU A 471 -5.65 -13.84 7.96
CA LEU A 471 -4.89 -12.63 7.59
C LEU A 471 -4.05 -12.90 6.33
N TRP A 472 -3.27 -13.98 6.35
CA TRP A 472 -2.37 -14.34 5.28
C TRP A 472 -3.10 -14.85 4.04
N TRP A 473 -4.26 -15.47 4.24
CA TRP A 473 -5.15 -15.82 3.15
C TRP A 473 -5.61 -14.60 2.35
N ARG A 474 -5.94 -13.47 3.01
CA ARG A 474 -6.29 -12.21 2.33
C ARG A 474 -5.16 -11.62 1.50
N ILE A 475 -3.93 -11.76 1.98
CA ILE A 475 -2.74 -11.35 1.24
C ILE A 475 -2.56 -12.23 0.01
N HIS A 476 -2.77 -13.54 0.13
CA HIS A 476 -2.63 -14.48 -0.98
C HIS A 476 -3.67 -14.30 -2.08
N VAL A 477 -4.94 -14.09 -1.72
CA VAL A 477 -6.03 -13.85 -2.69
C VAL A 477 -6.12 -12.39 -3.16
N GLU A 478 -5.01 -11.66 -3.10
CA GLU A 478 -4.85 -10.34 -3.73
C GLU A 478 -5.76 -9.22 -3.18
N HIS A 479 -6.17 -9.32 -1.91
CA HIS A 479 -6.97 -8.29 -1.24
C HIS A 479 -6.20 -7.58 -0.11
N GLU A 480 -5.18 -6.78 -0.43
CA GLU A 480 -4.29 -6.19 0.57
C GLU A 480 -4.98 -5.21 1.53
N ALA A 481 -6.00 -4.47 1.07
CA ALA A 481 -6.71 -3.51 1.91
C ALA A 481 -7.37 -4.22 3.10
N LEU A 482 -7.86 -5.45 2.86
CA LEU A 482 -8.49 -6.30 3.86
C LEU A 482 -7.50 -6.96 4.82
N ALA A 483 -6.19 -6.95 4.54
CA ALA A 483 -5.17 -7.44 5.47
C ALA A 483 -5.05 -6.60 6.76
N ALA A 484 -5.72 -5.44 6.84
CA ALA A 484 -5.75 -4.57 8.02
C ALA A 484 -6.62 -5.08 9.19
N HIS A 485 -6.51 -6.36 9.51
CA HIS A 485 -7.16 -6.97 10.69
C HIS A 485 -6.75 -6.30 12.01
N TRP A 486 -5.64 -5.57 12.03
CA TRP A 486 -5.20 -4.79 13.18
C TRP A 486 -6.23 -3.74 13.61
N LEU A 487 -7.10 -3.27 12.70
CA LEU A 487 -8.22 -2.38 13.01
C LEU A 487 -9.23 -3.05 13.96
N ILE A 488 -9.50 -4.34 13.73
CA ILE A 488 -10.36 -5.16 14.59
C ILE A 488 -9.70 -5.31 15.97
N LEU A 489 -8.41 -5.62 16.03
CA LEU A 489 -7.67 -5.74 17.29
C LEU A 489 -7.58 -4.42 18.06
N ALA A 490 -7.42 -3.30 17.35
CA ALA A 490 -7.47 -1.97 17.94
C ALA A 490 -8.86 -1.67 18.52
N GLY A 491 -9.93 -2.07 17.82
CA GLY A 491 -11.31 -1.97 18.30
C GLY A 491 -11.54 -2.78 19.57
N LEU A 492 -11.08 -4.04 19.60
CA LEU A 492 -11.13 -4.88 20.80
C LEU A 492 -10.31 -4.30 21.95
N TYR A 493 -9.13 -3.75 21.66
CA TYR A 493 -8.31 -3.08 22.67
C TYR A 493 -9.03 -1.87 23.28
N LEU A 494 -9.69 -1.03 22.45
CA LEU A 494 -10.48 0.10 22.94
C LEU A 494 -11.70 -0.35 23.75
N TYR A 495 -12.39 -1.41 23.30
CA TYR A 495 -13.53 -2.01 24.00
C TYR A 495 -13.16 -2.45 25.43
N PHE A 496 -12.04 -3.16 25.59
CA PHE A 496 -11.58 -3.65 26.89
C PHE A 496 -10.80 -2.61 27.71
N PHE A 497 -10.55 -1.41 27.16
CA PHE A 497 -9.88 -0.35 27.89
C PHE A 497 -10.76 0.16 29.06
N ASP A 498 -10.14 0.58 30.16
CA ASP A 498 -10.86 0.93 31.40
C ASP A 498 -11.87 2.08 31.22
N ARG A 499 -11.57 3.03 30.33
CA ARG A 499 -12.37 4.23 30.06
C ARG A 499 -12.69 4.35 28.58
N PHE A 500 -13.86 4.92 28.27
CA PHE A 500 -14.23 5.25 26.90
C PHE A 500 -13.27 6.29 26.30
N ARG A 501 -12.77 6.03 25.09
CA ARG A 501 -11.81 6.90 24.39
C ARG A 501 -12.40 7.40 23.07
N ALA A 502 -13.23 8.44 23.14
CA ALA A 502 -13.88 9.04 21.97
C ALA A 502 -12.90 9.36 20.83
N ARG A 503 -11.78 10.03 21.13
CA ARG A 503 -10.75 10.37 20.13
C ARG A 503 -10.12 9.13 19.50
N GLY A 504 -9.87 8.09 20.29
CA GLY A 504 -9.32 6.82 19.80
C GLY A 504 -10.29 6.13 18.82
N TRP A 505 -11.58 6.11 19.17
CA TRP A 505 -12.61 5.57 18.29
C TRP A 505 -12.80 6.38 17.02
N LEU A 506 -12.80 7.72 17.09
CA LEU A 506 -12.90 8.58 15.89
C LEU A 506 -11.72 8.34 14.92
N VAL A 507 -10.49 8.26 15.46
CA VAL A 507 -9.30 7.93 14.65
C VAL A 507 -9.42 6.54 14.04
N LEU A 508 -9.88 5.55 14.80
CA LEU A 508 -10.01 4.17 14.32
C LEU A 508 -11.09 4.03 13.24
N LEU A 509 -12.25 4.69 13.42
CA LEU A 509 -13.33 4.72 12.43
C LEU A 509 -12.90 5.44 11.15
N GLY A 510 -12.19 6.57 11.28
CA GLY A 510 -11.61 7.27 10.13
C GLY A 510 -10.58 6.41 9.39
N ALA A 511 -9.67 5.75 10.12
CA ALA A 511 -8.70 4.84 9.54
C ALA A 511 -9.38 3.66 8.82
N ALA A 512 -10.42 3.06 9.43
CA ALA A 512 -11.17 1.98 8.82
C ALA A 512 -11.92 2.43 7.56
N ALA A 513 -12.55 3.61 7.59
CA ALA A 513 -13.23 4.20 6.44
C ALA A 513 -12.27 4.54 5.29
N LEU A 514 -11.04 4.96 5.59
CA LEU A 514 -9.99 5.21 4.61
C LEU A 514 -9.26 3.93 4.18
N THR A 515 -9.56 2.79 4.80
CA THR A 515 -8.94 1.51 4.44
C THR A 515 -9.88 0.67 3.60
N HIS A 516 -11.05 0.30 4.15
CA HIS A 516 -12.00 -0.57 3.45
C HIS A 516 -13.37 -0.60 4.15
N ALA A 517 -14.46 -0.67 3.37
CA ALA A 517 -15.84 -0.64 3.88
C ALA A 517 -16.19 -1.82 4.82
N TYR A 518 -15.70 -3.03 4.49
CA TYR A 518 -15.88 -4.22 5.33
C TYR A 518 -15.28 -4.04 6.74
N LEU A 519 -14.05 -3.53 6.82
CA LEU A 519 -13.37 -3.30 8.10
C LEU A 519 -14.05 -2.17 8.88
N LEU A 520 -14.53 -1.13 8.20
CA LEU A 520 -15.36 -0.09 8.81
C LEU A 520 -16.61 -0.67 9.47
N ALA A 521 -17.35 -1.55 8.78
CA ALA A 521 -18.55 -2.17 9.34
C ALA A 521 -18.25 -3.00 10.60
N MET A 522 -17.17 -3.78 10.59
CA MET A 522 -16.72 -4.56 11.75
C MET A 522 -16.32 -3.67 12.93
N VAL A 523 -15.57 -2.59 12.67
CA VAL A 523 -15.13 -1.64 13.69
C VAL A 523 -16.33 -0.84 14.26
N LEU A 524 -17.28 -0.45 13.42
CA LEU A 524 -18.54 0.19 13.84
C LEU A 524 -19.34 -0.72 14.79
N ALA A 525 -19.41 -2.01 14.50
CA ALA A 525 -20.08 -2.97 15.36
C ALA A 525 -19.41 -3.07 16.75
N LEU A 526 -18.07 -3.11 16.80
CA LEU A 526 -17.33 -3.08 18.07
C LEU A 526 -17.46 -1.75 18.81
N TRP A 527 -17.50 -0.63 18.10
CA TRP A 527 -17.74 0.70 18.69
C TRP A 527 -19.14 0.80 19.30
N ALA A 528 -20.16 0.30 18.60
CA ALA A 528 -21.52 0.25 19.11
C ALA A 528 -21.62 -0.64 20.36
N ALA A 529 -20.93 -1.78 20.38
CA ALA A 529 -20.81 -2.62 21.56
C ALA A 529 -20.18 -1.85 22.74
N ASP A 530 -19.12 -1.07 22.50
CA ASP A 530 -18.47 -0.28 23.56
C ASP A 530 -19.43 0.79 24.11
N LEU A 531 -20.12 1.55 23.25
CA LEU A 531 -21.13 2.52 23.70
C LEU A 531 -22.18 1.87 24.60
N LEU A 532 -22.75 0.74 24.18
CA LEU A 532 -23.73 -0.02 24.94
C LEU A 532 -23.15 -0.51 26.26
N GLN A 533 -21.92 -1.05 26.25
CA GLN A 533 -21.18 -1.45 27.45
C GLN A 533 -21.05 -0.29 28.45
N ARG A 534 -20.63 0.90 27.99
CA ARG A 534 -20.42 2.06 28.89
C ARG A 534 -21.73 2.55 29.49
N TRP A 535 -22.81 2.50 28.71
CA TRP A 535 -24.15 2.82 29.18
C TRP A 535 -24.63 1.81 30.23
N LEU A 536 -24.52 0.51 29.96
CA LEU A 536 -24.89 -0.55 30.91
C LEU A 536 -24.06 -0.51 32.21
N LYS A 537 -22.77 -0.13 32.11
CA LYS A 537 -21.90 0.08 33.27
C LYS A 537 -22.17 1.39 34.03
N LYS A 538 -23.15 2.20 33.58
CA LYS A 538 -23.45 3.55 34.10
C LYS A 538 -22.23 4.50 34.08
N GLN A 539 -21.28 4.26 33.16
CA GLN A 539 -20.11 5.12 32.96
C GLN A 539 -20.42 6.31 32.03
N MET A 540 -21.56 6.26 31.33
CA MET A 540 -21.97 7.26 30.35
C MET A 540 -23.50 7.41 30.36
N SER A 541 -23.98 8.66 30.27
CA SER A 541 -25.41 8.96 30.16
C SER A 541 -25.93 8.73 28.73
N LEU A 542 -27.23 8.55 28.56
CA LEU A 542 -27.86 8.41 27.22
C LEU A 542 -27.60 9.64 26.34
N ARG A 543 -27.67 10.86 26.90
CA ARG A 543 -27.37 12.10 26.17
C ARG A 543 -25.94 12.13 25.66
N THR A 544 -24.98 11.74 26.51
CA THR A 544 -23.57 11.66 26.14
C THR A 544 -23.33 10.58 25.08
N MET A 545 -24.00 9.44 25.18
CA MET A 545 -23.93 8.37 24.16
C MET A 545 -24.39 8.88 22.78
N LEU A 546 -25.55 9.54 22.74
CA LEU A 546 -26.11 10.12 21.51
C LEU A 546 -25.21 11.21 20.93
N ALA A 547 -24.64 12.07 21.78
CA ALA A 547 -23.69 13.10 21.33
C ALA A 547 -22.45 12.50 20.67
N HIS A 548 -21.88 11.42 21.24
CA HIS A 548 -20.76 10.71 20.61
C HIS A 548 -21.18 10.03 19.31
N ALA A 549 -22.39 9.47 19.24
CA ALA A 549 -22.89 8.84 18.04
C ALA A 549 -23.11 9.84 16.90
N LEU A 550 -23.70 11.01 17.19
CA LEU A 550 -23.88 12.10 16.23
C LEU A 550 -22.54 12.65 15.74
N LEU A 551 -21.59 12.89 16.64
CA LEU A 551 -20.26 13.37 16.27
C LEU A 551 -19.51 12.34 15.39
N ALA A 552 -19.53 11.06 15.77
CA ALA A 552 -18.91 10.01 14.98
C ALA A 552 -19.57 9.87 13.60
N GLY A 553 -20.90 9.92 13.55
CA GLY A 553 -21.68 9.89 12.31
C GLY A 553 -21.35 11.05 11.38
N ALA A 554 -21.29 12.28 11.91
CA ALA A 554 -20.95 13.47 11.13
C ALA A 554 -19.51 13.42 10.59
N CYS A 555 -18.53 13.07 11.44
CA CYS A 555 -17.14 12.90 11.01
C CYS A 555 -17.01 11.79 9.96
N LEU A 556 -17.69 10.66 10.15
CA LEU A 556 -17.64 9.56 9.21
C LEU A 556 -18.29 9.93 7.86
N ALA A 557 -19.45 10.57 7.88
CA ALA A 557 -20.11 11.05 6.66
C ALA A 557 -19.21 12.01 5.88
N LEU A 558 -18.52 12.93 6.57
CA LEU A 558 -17.54 13.82 5.94
C LEU A 558 -16.38 13.05 5.32
N VAL A 559 -15.79 12.09 6.05
CA VAL A 559 -14.70 11.25 5.53
C VAL A 559 -15.15 10.46 4.29
N LEU A 560 -16.31 9.80 4.35
CA LEU A 560 -16.86 9.03 3.24
C LEU A 560 -17.13 9.91 2.02
N TRP A 561 -17.68 11.12 2.23
CA TRP A 561 -17.94 12.07 1.16
C TRP A 561 -16.65 12.58 0.51
N CYS A 562 -15.69 13.04 1.31
CA CYS A 562 -14.38 13.48 0.82
C CYS A 562 -13.63 12.38 0.07
N THR A 563 -13.78 11.13 0.48
CA THR A 563 -13.10 9.99 -0.15
C THR A 563 -13.78 9.55 -1.45
N GLY A 564 -15.04 9.91 -1.68
CA GLY A 564 -15.77 9.60 -2.91
C GLY A 564 -16.66 8.36 -2.84
N TYR A 565 -17.11 7.96 -1.64
CA TYR A 565 -18.04 6.82 -1.44
C TYR A 565 -19.45 7.05 -2.02
N PHE A 566 -19.81 8.30 -2.31
CA PHE A 566 -21.12 8.69 -2.86
C PHE A 566 -21.06 9.05 -4.35
N MET A 567 -19.98 8.69 -5.05
CA MET A 567 -19.85 9.00 -6.49
C MET A 567 -20.67 8.08 -7.39
N LEU A 568 -20.99 6.86 -6.95
CA LEU A 568 -21.96 5.98 -7.63
C LEU A 568 -23.39 6.35 -7.23
N HIS A 569 -24.29 6.40 -8.21
CA HIS A 569 -25.73 6.68 -7.99
C HIS A 569 -26.53 5.37 -7.91
N ASP A 570 -26.21 4.42 -8.78
CA ASP A 570 -26.73 3.05 -8.79
C ASP A 570 -25.60 2.01 -8.67
N GLY A 571 -25.91 0.80 -8.20
CA GLY A 571 -24.96 -0.33 -8.25
C GLY A 571 -24.16 -0.64 -6.97
N LEU A 572 -24.65 -0.27 -5.77
CA LEU A 572 -24.01 -0.67 -4.51
C LEU A 572 -24.02 -2.19 -4.27
N SER A 573 -25.02 -2.91 -4.78
CA SER A 573 -25.14 -4.37 -4.74
C SER A 573 -24.34 -5.02 -5.89
N GLY A 574 -23.37 -5.89 -5.56
CA GLY A 574 -22.46 -6.50 -6.52
C GLY A 574 -23.00 -7.73 -7.27
N VAL A 575 -22.16 -8.29 -8.17
CA VAL A 575 -22.49 -9.37 -9.13
C VAL A 575 -22.82 -10.72 -8.46
N ALA A 576 -22.10 -11.11 -7.41
CA ALA A 576 -22.43 -12.28 -6.58
C ALA A 576 -23.29 -11.81 -5.39
N GLY A 577 -24.50 -12.37 -5.23
CA GLY A 577 -25.39 -11.95 -4.14
C GLY A 577 -25.03 -12.56 -2.80
N PHE A 578 -25.68 -12.06 -1.75
CA PHE A 578 -25.62 -12.59 -0.40
C PHE A 578 -26.00 -14.08 -0.39
N GLY A 579 -25.14 -14.93 0.19
CA GLY A 579 -25.37 -16.39 0.29
C GLY A 579 -24.26 -17.28 -0.28
N TYR A 580 -23.62 -16.88 -1.39
CA TYR A 580 -22.61 -17.71 -2.06
C TYR A 580 -21.24 -17.62 -1.40
N LEU A 581 -20.80 -16.40 -1.16
CA LEU A 581 -19.50 -16.09 -0.56
C LEU A 581 -19.61 -16.02 0.97
N ARG A 582 -20.23 -17.07 1.52
CA ARG A 582 -20.57 -17.22 2.95
C ARG A 582 -19.46 -17.93 3.72
N MET A 583 -19.59 -17.96 5.04
CA MET A 583 -18.83 -18.84 5.91
C MET A 583 -19.52 -20.21 6.06
N SER A 584 -18.73 -21.29 6.09
CA SER A 584 -19.17 -22.63 6.47
C SER A 584 -19.08 -22.84 7.99
N LEU A 585 -19.97 -23.66 8.57
CA LEU A 585 -19.86 -24.03 10.00
C LEU A 585 -18.56 -24.80 10.30
N LEU A 586 -18.00 -25.49 9.30
CA LEU A 586 -16.70 -26.17 9.39
C LEU A 586 -15.51 -25.22 9.25
N GLY A 587 -15.74 -23.93 8.98
CA GLY A 587 -14.69 -22.96 8.64
C GLY A 587 -13.63 -22.76 9.72
N LEU A 588 -13.91 -23.07 10.99
CA LEU A 588 -12.93 -23.00 12.08
C LEU A 588 -11.88 -24.13 12.05
N VAL A 589 -12.22 -25.26 11.41
CA VAL A 589 -11.39 -26.48 11.36
C VAL A 589 -10.93 -26.85 9.95
N ASP A 590 -11.58 -26.34 8.91
CA ASP A 590 -11.20 -26.57 7.51
C ASP A 590 -9.88 -25.85 7.17
N ALA A 591 -8.81 -26.62 6.98
CA ALA A 591 -7.47 -26.11 6.66
C ALA A 591 -7.25 -25.88 5.15
N MET A 592 -8.27 -26.03 4.30
CA MET A 592 -8.19 -25.88 2.85
C MET A 592 -7.11 -26.72 2.14
N GLY A 593 -6.62 -27.79 2.78
CA GLY A 593 -5.63 -28.72 2.21
C GLY A 593 -4.16 -28.26 2.21
N TRP A 594 -3.87 -27.06 2.69
CA TRP A 594 -2.51 -26.45 2.65
C TRP A 594 -2.09 -25.72 3.92
N TRP A 595 -3.02 -25.38 4.80
CA TRP A 595 -2.72 -24.74 6.09
C TRP A 595 -2.29 -25.73 7.18
N SER A 596 -2.53 -27.02 6.96
CA SER A 596 -2.17 -28.10 7.88
C SER A 596 -1.71 -29.31 7.07
N ALA A 597 -0.61 -29.92 7.49
CA ALA A 597 -0.15 -31.21 6.98
C ALA A 597 -0.86 -32.38 7.68
N LEU A 598 -1.50 -32.12 8.82
CA LEU A 598 -2.17 -33.12 9.65
C LEU A 598 -3.67 -33.21 9.40
N LEU A 599 -4.33 -32.07 9.22
CA LEU A 599 -5.77 -32.04 8.97
C LEU A 599 -6.06 -32.20 7.48
N PRO A 600 -6.97 -33.13 7.10
CA PRO A 600 -7.37 -33.28 5.72
C PRO A 600 -8.15 -32.05 5.24
N GLU A 601 -8.15 -31.86 3.92
CA GLU A 601 -9.06 -30.92 3.29
C GLU A 601 -10.51 -31.37 3.49
N LEU A 602 -11.38 -30.44 3.92
CA LEU A 602 -12.82 -30.71 4.03
C LEU A 602 -13.54 -30.24 2.77
N SER A 603 -14.64 -30.92 2.43
CA SER A 603 -15.48 -30.53 1.30
C SER A 603 -16.10 -29.15 1.55
N ARG A 604 -16.14 -28.30 0.51
CA ARG A 604 -16.67 -26.93 0.59
C ARG A 604 -17.35 -26.52 -0.69
N SER A 605 -18.32 -25.61 -0.59
CA SER A 605 -18.87 -24.98 -1.79
C SER A 605 -17.85 -24.01 -2.40
N SER A 606 -17.92 -23.79 -3.71
CA SER A 606 -16.93 -23.02 -4.48
C SER A 606 -16.76 -21.56 -4.02
N GLY A 607 -17.73 -20.97 -3.34
CA GLY A 607 -17.65 -19.60 -2.81
C GLY A 607 -17.12 -19.49 -1.37
N GLU A 608 -17.05 -20.59 -0.62
CA GLU A 608 -16.76 -20.57 0.83
C GLU A 608 -15.32 -20.19 1.18
N TYR A 609 -14.39 -20.24 0.22
CA TYR A 609 -13.00 -19.81 0.43
C TYR A 609 -12.90 -18.34 0.84
N GLU A 610 -13.88 -17.52 0.48
CA GLU A 610 -13.94 -16.11 0.85
C GLU A 610 -14.19 -15.88 2.35
N GLY A 611 -14.90 -16.80 2.99
CA GLY A 611 -15.21 -16.80 4.43
C GLY A 611 -14.18 -17.52 5.29
N PHE A 612 -12.99 -17.82 4.74
CA PHE A 612 -11.97 -18.63 5.40
C PHE A 612 -11.63 -18.13 6.81
N SER A 613 -11.78 -19.02 7.79
CA SER A 613 -11.72 -18.71 9.23
C SER A 613 -10.99 -19.79 10.04
N TYR A 614 -10.08 -20.54 9.40
CA TYR A 614 -9.35 -21.64 10.05
C TYR A 614 -8.56 -21.12 11.25
N LEU A 615 -8.74 -21.74 12.41
CA LEU A 615 -8.12 -21.30 13.66
C LEU A 615 -6.60 -21.49 13.67
N GLY A 616 -6.04 -22.37 12.86
CA GLY A 616 -4.66 -22.79 12.98
C GLY A 616 -4.51 -23.93 13.99
N SER A 617 -3.68 -24.91 13.65
CA SER A 617 -3.56 -26.17 14.42
C SER A 617 -3.08 -25.96 15.85
N GLY A 618 -2.20 -24.99 16.12
CA GLY A 618 -1.76 -24.64 17.48
C GLY A 618 -2.89 -24.10 18.34
N MET A 619 -3.75 -23.23 17.79
CA MET A 619 -4.92 -22.70 18.51
C MET A 619 -6.04 -23.73 18.66
N LEU A 620 -6.21 -24.63 17.67
CA LEU A 620 -7.12 -25.77 17.78
C LEU A 620 -6.68 -26.73 18.88
N MET A 621 -5.39 -27.02 19.02
CA MET A 621 -4.86 -27.82 20.13
C MET A 621 -4.94 -27.09 21.48
N LEU A 622 -4.87 -25.76 21.48
CA LEU A 622 -5.00 -24.97 22.71
C LEU A 622 -6.42 -25.06 23.30
N LEU A 623 -7.46 -25.24 22.49
CA LEU A 623 -8.85 -25.36 22.93
C LEU A 623 -9.08 -26.51 23.94
N PRO A 624 -8.80 -27.80 23.61
CA PRO A 624 -8.99 -28.88 24.57
C PRO A 624 -8.08 -28.75 25.80
N LEU A 625 -6.88 -28.17 25.66
CA LEU A 625 -5.99 -27.91 26.79
C LEU A 625 -6.53 -26.83 27.73
N ALA A 626 -7.14 -25.78 27.20
CA ALA A 626 -7.82 -24.75 27.98
C ALA A 626 -9.05 -25.33 28.71
N LEU A 627 -9.83 -26.18 28.05
CA LEU A 627 -10.96 -26.89 28.66
C LEU A 627 -10.50 -27.85 29.77
N LEU A 628 -9.43 -28.61 29.56
CA LEU A 628 -8.85 -29.47 30.58
C LEU A 628 -8.33 -28.64 31.78
N ALA A 629 -7.65 -27.52 31.51
CA ALA A 629 -7.21 -26.60 32.56
C ALA A 629 -8.40 -26.03 33.35
N MET A 630 -9.53 -25.73 32.70
CA MET A 630 -10.77 -25.33 33.38
C MET A 630 -11.29 -26.44 34.29
N LEU A 631 -11.28 -27.70 33.84
CA LEU A 631 -11.75 -28.84 34.63
C LEU A 631 -10.88 -29.06 35.88
N ILE A 632 -9.56 -28.88 35.77
CA ILE A 632 -8.61 -29.14 36.86
C ILE A 632 -8.51 -27.95 37.84
N ALA A 633 -8.49 -26.71 37.35
CA ALA A 633 -8.20 -25.52 38.17
C ALA A 633 -9.44 -25.03 38.94
N LYS A 634 -9.83 -25.73 40.02
CA LYS A 634 -11.01 -25.38 40.85
C LYS A 634 -11.00 -23.93 41.36
N SER A 635 -9.85 -23.40 41.78
CA SER A 635 -9.71 -22.02 42.28
C SER A 635 -9.57 -20.96 41.17
N GLY A 636 -9.09 -21.33 39.98
CA GLY A 636 -8.88 -20.41 38.86
C GLY A 636 -10.17 -20.05 38.10
N ARG A 637 -11.24 -20.84 38.23
CA ARG A 637 -12.53 -20.60 37.55
C ARG A 637 -13.18 -19.28 37.93
N ALA A 638 -13.09 -18.88 39.20
CA ALA A 638 -13.61 -17.60 39.66
C ALA A 638 -12.92 -16.40 38.96
N ALA A 639 -11.66 -16.55 38.56
CA ALA A 639 -10.93 -15.53 37.82
C ALA A 639 -11.37 -15.39 36.35
N LEU A 640 -12.16 -16.33 35.83
CA LEU A 640 -12.81 -16.22 34.51
C LEU A 640 -14.15 -15.47 34.58
N ALA A 641 -14.67 -15.17 35.77
CA ALA A 641 -15.92 -14.47 35.91
C ALA A 641 -15.80 -13.05 35.35
N TRP A 642 -16.74 -12.68 34.48
CA TRP A 642 -16.84 -11.36 33.88
C TRP A 642 -18.19 -10.75 34.20
N ARG A 643 -18.24 -9.41 34.25
CA ARG A 643 -19.50 -8.69 34.39
C ARG A 643 -20.32 -8.84 33.11
N TRP A 644 -21.60 -9.19 33.22
CA TRP A 644 -22.52 -9.25 32.07
C TRP A 644 -22.60 -7.94 31.29
N ALA A 645 -22.50 -6.79 31.97
CA ALA A 645 -22.41 -5.48 31.32
C ALA A 645 -21.18 -5.31 30.40
N THR A 646 -20.15 -6.14 30.54
CA THR A 646 -18.98 -6.22 29.64
C THR A 646 -19.16 -7.28 28.55
N LEU A 647 -19.77 -8.42 28.83
CA LEU A 647 -19.85 -9.50 27.85
C LEU A 647 -21.08 -9.43 26.95
N LEU A 648 -22.23 -9.02 27.47
CA LEU A 648 -23.50 -9.05 26.75
C LEU A 648 -23.46 -8.24 25.44
N PRO A 649 -22.98 -6.97 25.41
CA PRO A 649 -22.89 -6.21 24.15
C PRO A 649 -22.00 -6.89 23.11
N LEU A 650 -20.89 -7.47 23.55
CA LEU A 650 -19.92 -8.14 22.69
C LEU A 650 -20.46 -9.46 22.14
N LEU A 651 -21.14 -10.26 22.97
CA LEU A 651 -21.80 -11.50 22.55
C LEU A 651 -22.96 -11.23 21.58
N LEU A 652 -23.74 -10.16 21.81
CA LEU A 652 -24.81 -9.75 20.91
C LEU A 652 -24.25 -9.37 19.53
N ILE A 653 -23.20 -8.55 19.48
CA ILE A 653 -22.56 -8.20 18.21
C ILE A 653 -21.88 -9.41 17.56
N ALA A 654 -21.23 -10.28 18.33
CA ALA A 654 -20.63 -11.50 17.81
C ALA A 654 -21.69 -12.43 17.19
N ALA A 655 -22.87 -12.56 17.80
CA ALA A 655 -23.99 -13.32 17.26
C ALA A 655 -24.50 -12.71 15.94
N ILE A 656 -24.71 -11.38 15.91
CA ILE A 656 -25.15 -10.67 14.69
C ILE A 656 -24.14 -10.87 13.54
N LEU A 657 -22.85 -10.66 13.81
CA LEU A 657 -21.79 -10.82 12.82
C LEU A 657 -21.65 -12.27 12.34
N THR A 658 -21.86 -13.26 13.22
CA THR A 658 -21.85 -14.68 12.86
C THR A 658 -23.04 -15.02 11.97
N LEU A 659 -24.25 -14.57 12.32
CA LEU A 659 -25.45 -14.77 11.50
C LEU A 659 -25.29 -14.13 10.11
N LEU A 660 -24.73 -12.92 10.06
CA LEU A 660 -24.41 -12.27 8.79
C LEU A 660 -23.39 -13.10 8.00
N ALA A 661 -22.32 -13.60 8.64
CA ALA A 661 -21.30 -14.40 7.98
C ALA A 661 -21.82 -15.73 7.41
N LEU A 662 -22.69 -16.42 8.16
CA LEU A 662 -23.36 -17.64 7.72
C LEU A 662 -24.38 -17.39 6.61
N SER A 663 -24.88 -16.16 6.46
CA SER A 663 -25.87 -15.76 5.47
C SER A 663 -27.25 -16.42 5.63
N ASN A 664 -28.09 -16.29 4.61
CA ASN A 664 -29.38 -16.97 4.52
C ASN A 664 -29.26 -18.43 4.03
N TYR A 665 -28.04 -18.90 3.79
CA TYR A 665 -27.73 -20.29 3.53
C TYR A 665 -26.69 -20.82 4.54
N ILE A 666 -27.13 -21.60 5.52
CA ILE A 666 -26.24 -22.16 6.54
C ILE A 666 -25.66 -23.49 6.03
N GLY A 667 -24.36 -23.50 5.73
CA GLY A 667 -23.64 -24.65 5.17
C GLY A 667 -22.89 -25.50 6.19
N TRP A 668 -22.81 -26.81 5.92
CA TRP A 668 -21.91 -27.79 6.53
C TRP A 668 -21.16 -28.51 5.40
N GLY A 669 -19.94 -28.05 5.12
CA GLY A 669 -19.21 -28.41 3.91
C GLY A 669 -20.01 -28.07 2.65
N GLU A 670 -20.16 -29.02 1.72
CA GLU A 670 -20.93 -28.83 0.48
C GLU A 670 -22.47 -28.83 0.66
N ARG A 671 -22.96 -29.25 1.83
CA ARG A 671 -24.40 -29.38 2.09
C ARG A 671 -24.96 -28.13 2.76
N ASP A 672 -26.12 -27.65 2.28
CA ASP A 672 -26.87 -26.62 2.99
C ASP A 672 -27.76 -27.28 4.04
N LEU A 673 -27.54 -26.96 5.31
CA LEU A 673 -28.37 -27.45 6.42
C LEU A 673 -29.69 -26.68 6.52
N LEU A 674 -29.64 -25.37 6.27
CA LEU A 674 -30.80 -24.49 6.34
C LEU A 674 -30.69 -23.39 5.28
N VAL A 675 -31.74 -23.22 4.48
CA VAL A 675 -31.89 -22.12 3.53
C VAL A 675 -33.20 -21.41 3.81
N TYR A 676 -33.14 -20.09 3.97
CA TYR A 676 -34.33 -19.27 4.21
C TYR A 676 -34.31 -17.99 3.37
N ARG A 677 -35.49 -17.40 3.18
CA ARG A 677 -35.65 -16.15 2.43
C ARG A 677 -35.66 -14.96 3.39
N LEU A 678 -34.87 -13.94 3.11
CA LEU A 678 -34.91 -12.69 3.85
C LEU A 678 -36.03 -11.78 3.31
N PRO A 679 -36.70 -11.01 4.18
CA PRO A 679 -37.58 -9.91 3.75
C PRO A 679 -36.81 -8.92 2.87
N GLY A 680 -37.49 -8.32 1.88
CA GLY A 680 -36.87 -7.44 0.87
C GLY A 680 -35.89 -6.39 1.45
N PRO A 681 -36.29 -5.58 2.44
CA PRO A 681 -35.39 -4.58 3.02
C PRO A 681 -34.13 -5.16 3.67
N LEU A 682 -34.23 -6.33 4.31
CA LEU A 682 -33.09 -6.99 4.93
C LEU A 682 -32.17 -7.63 3.88
N GLN A 683 -32.74 -8.17 2.81
CA GLN A 683 -31.96 -8.69 1.67
C GLN A 683 -31.15 -7.57 1.01
N SER A 684 -31.75 -6.40 0.78
CA SER A 684 -31.08 -5.23 0.20
C SER A 684 -29.95 -4.71 1.09
N LEU A 685 -30.13 -4.71 2.42
CA LEU A 685 -29.07 -4.31 3.34
C LEU A 685 -27.93 -5.34 3.39
N ALA A 686 -28.27 -6.63 3.43
CA ALA A 686 -27.30 -7.72 3.47
C ALA A 686 -26.49 -7.84 2.16
N SER A 687 -27.10 -7.54 1.01
CA SER A 687 -26.46 -7.64 -0.30
C SER A 687 -25.40 -6.57 -0.57
N VAL A 688 -25.36 -5.49 0.23
CA VAL A 688 -24.23 -4.54 0.24
C VAL A 688 -22.92 -5.28 0.56
N PHE A 689 -22.97 -6.22 1.52
CA PHE A 689 -21.86 -7.07 1.90
C PHE A 689 -21.91 -8.42 1.18
N ARG A 690 -21.76 -8.40 -0.16
CA ARG A 690 -21.75 -9.59 -1.04
C ARG A 690 -20.99 -10.80 -0.47
N VAL A 691 -19.79 -10.52 0.06
CA VAL A 691 -18.90 -11.51 0.68
C VAL A 691 -19.19 -11.63 2.17
N SER A 692 -20.32 -12.22 2.52
CA SER A 692 -20.81 -12.21 3.89
C SER A 692 -19.84 -12.90 4.86
N GLY A 693 -19.17 -13.98 4.43
CA GLY A 693 -18.29 -14.79 5.28
C GLY A 693 -17.17 -14.01 5.99
N ARG A 694 -16.70 -12.91 5.38
CA ARG A 694 -15.67 -12.02 5.97
C ARG A 694 -16.11 -11.38 7.29
N MET A 695 -17.43 -11.26 7.54
CA MET A 695 -18.01 -10.66 8.76
C MET A 695 -17.67 -11.42 10.04
N PHE A 696 -17.15 -12.66 9.93
CA PHE A 696 -16.79 -13.47 11.09
C PHE A 696 -15.45 -13.08 11.75
N TRP A 697 -14.59 -12.29 11.10
CA TRP A 697 -13.23 -12.02 11.63
C TRP A 697 -13.17 -11.40 13.04
N PRO A 698 -14.08 -10.48 13.45
CA PRO A 698 -14.13 -10.03 14.83
C PRO A 698 -14.39 -11.18 15.81
N VAL A 699 -15.26 -12.12 15.45
CA VAL A 699 -15.59 -13.30 16.25
C VAL A 699 -14.39 -14.26 16.30
N PHE A 700 -13.71 -14.46 15.17
CA PHE A 700 -12.46 -15.22 15.10
C PHE A 700 -11.42 -14.70 16.10
N TYR A 701 -11.17 -13.39 16.13
CA TYR A 701 -10.21 -12.82 17.07
C TYR A 701 -10.69 -12.81 18.52
N LEU A 702 -12.00 -12.79 18.75
CA LEU A 702 -12.58 -13.01 20.09
C LEU A 702 -12.34 -14.45 20.58
N ILE A 703 -12.42 -15.46 19.71
CA ILE A 703 -12.09 -16.85 20.06
C ILE A 703 -10.61 -16.95 20.45
N TYR A 704 -9.71 -16.37 19.65
CA TYR A 704 -8.28 -16.29 19.97
C TYR A 704 -8.03 -15.65 21.35
N LEU A 705 -8.67 -14.50 21.59
CA LEU A 705 -8.56 -13.78 22.85
C LEU A 705 -9.08 -14.60 24.03
N ALA A 706 -10.25 -15.25 23.88
CA ALA A 706 -10.88 -16.03 24.92
C ALA A 706 -10.01 -17.24 25.33
N LEU A 707 -9.43 -17.95 24.35
CA LEU A 707 -8.52 -19.07 24.59
C LEU A 707 -7.27 -18.64 25.37
N LEU A 708 -6.59 -17.59 24.89
CA LEU A 708 -5.39 -17.08 25.55
C LEU A 708 -5.71 -16.49 26.93
N TYR A 709 -6.84 -15.79 27.07
CA TYR A 709 -7.32 -15.29 28.36
C TYR A 709 -7.52 -16.44 29.37
N ALA A 710 -8.19 -17.51 28.95
CA ALA A 710 -8.38 -18.68 29.81
C ALA A 710 -7.03 -19.28 30.24
N CYS A 711 -6.09 -19.47 29.30
CA CYS A 711 -4.75 -19.96 29.62
C CYS A 711 -3.98 -19.02 30.57
N PHE A 712 -4.10 -17.70 30.41
CA PHE A 712 -3.45 -16.72 31.29
C PHE A 712 -3.96 -16.78 32.74
N LYS A 713 -5.21 -17.19 32.94
CA LYS A 713 -5.84 -17.29 34.27
C LYS A 713 -5.71 -18.67 34.90
N LEU A 714 -5.70 -19.73 34.09
CA LEU A 714 -5.81 -21.11 34.58
C LEU A 714 -4.45 -21.83 34.62
N ILE A 715 -3.50 -21.46 33.75
CA ILE A 715 -2.21 -22.15 33.64
C ILE A 715 -1.14 -21.36 34.41
N GLY A 716 -0.32 -22.06 35.19
CA GLY A 716 0.74 -21.45 35.98
C GLY A 716 1.74 -20.66 35.12
N ARG A 717 2.13 -19.47 35.59
CA ARG A 717 3.05 -18.54 34.90
C ARG A 717 4.40 -19.14 34.48
N ARG A 718 4.84 -20.22 35.14
CA ARG A 718 6.07 -20.94 34.80
C ARG A 718 5.89 -21.87 33.60
N VAL A 719 4.72 -22.52 33.48
CA VAL A 719 4.45 -23.55 32.46
C VAL A 719 3.92 -22.91 31.17
N LEU A 720 3.12 -21.87 31.31
CA LEU A 720 2.42 -21.22 30.20
C LEU A 720 3.34 -20.80 29.02
N PRO A 721 4.51 -20.16 29.23
CA PRO A 721 5.41 -19.82 28.12
C PRO A 721 5.93 -21.03 27.35
N TYR A 722 6.26 -22.13 28.04
CA TYR A 722 6.74 -23.35 27.38
C TYR A 722 5.63 -24.00 26.55
N LEU A 723 4.41 -24.06 27.10
CA LEU A 723 3.25 -24.58 26.37
C LEU A 723 2.97 -23.76 25.11
N LEU A 724 2.88 -22.43 25.24
CA LEU A 724 2.64 -21.55 24.09
C LEU A 724 3.77 -21.62 23.07
N SER A 725 5.03 -21.76 23.51
CA SER A 725 6.16 -21.92 22.60
C SER A 725 6.06 -23.23 21.81
N GLY A 726 5.75 -24.35 22.47
CA GLY A 726 5.58 -25.64 21.81
C GLY A 726 4.44 -25.64 20.79
N LEU A 727 3.28 -25.08 21.15
CA LEU A 727 2.13 -24.97 20.24
C LEU A 727 2.38 -24.00 19.08
N LEU A 728 3.14 -22.92 19.32
CA LEU A 728 3.50 -21.97 18.26
C LEU A 728 4.45 -22.61 17.25
N LEU A 729 5.48 -23.33 17.75
CA LEU A 729 6.39 -24.10 16.89
C LEU A 729 5.64 -25.16 16.09
N PHE A 730 4.72 -25.89 16.75
CA PHE A 730 3.86 -26.85 16.08
C PHE A 730 3.04 -26.23 14.95
N GLN A 731 2.36 -25.10 15.20
CA GLN A 731 1.60 -24.40 14.17
C GLN A 731 2.49 -23.91 13.01
N LEU A 732 3.69 -23.40 13.29
CA LEU A 732 4.62 -22.94 12.26
C LEU A 732 5.11 -24.10 11.36
N VAL A 733 5.38 -25.27 11.96
CA VAL A 733 5.76 -26.48 11.20
C VAL A 733 4.58 -26.96 10.35
N ASP A 734 3.40 -27.05 10.93
CA ASP A 734 2.19 -27.57 10.27
C ASP A 734 1.70 -26.65 9.14
N SER A 735 1.84 -25.32 9.30
CA SER A 735 1.46 -24.31 8.29
C SER A 735 2.59 -23.92 7.31
N ASN A 736 3.73 -24.61 7.35
CA ASN A 736 4.88 -24.29 6.50
C ASN A 736 4.58 -24.41 5.00
N THR A 737 3.69 -25.32 4.60
CA THR A 737 3.25 -25.45 3.21
C THR A 737 2.54 -24.18 2.73
N ALA A 738 1.55 -23.69 3.48
CA ALA A 738 0.91 -22.41 3.18
C ALA A 738 1.91 -21.25 3.15
N ALA A 739 2.85 -21.18 4.10
CA ALA A 739 3.87 -20.14 4.11
C ALA A 739 4.75 -20.16 2.86
N ARG A 740 5.16 -21.35 2.38
CA ARG A 740 5.93 -21.51 1.14
C ARG A 740 5.12 -21.09 -0.09
N ASN A 741 3.85 -21.47 -0.17
CA ASN A 741 2.99 -21.13 -1.30
C ASN A 741 2.76 -19.62 -1.39
N ILE A 742 2.49 -18.96 -0.26
CA ILE A 742 2.35 -17.50 -0.20
C ILE A 742 3.66 -16.83 -0.60
N ARG A 743 4.80 -17.32 -0.08
CA ARG A 743 6.11 -16.74 -0.42
C ARG A 743 6.41 -16.88 -1.90
N ALA A 744 6.20 -18.07 -2.48
CA ALA A 744 6.39 -18.30 -3.90
C ALA A 744 5.50 -17.37 -4.74
N TYR A 745 4.22 -17.25 -4.37
CA TYR A 745 3.29 -16.36 -5.04
C TYR A 745 3.73 -14.89 -4.98
N MET A 746 4.22 -14.42 -3.84
CA MET A 746 4.68 -13.03 -3.68
C MET A 746 6.05 -12.75 -4.33
N GLN A 747 6.87 -13.77 -4.53
CA GLN A 747 8.17 -13.67 -5.20
C GLN A 747 8.08 -13.86 -6.71
N ASP A 748 6.97 -14.41 -7.21
CA ASP A 748 6.70 -14.51 -8.64
C ASP A 748 6.49 -13.11 -9.21
N GLY A 749 7.50 -12.62 -9.93
CA GLY A 749 7.73 -11.18 -10.08
C GLY A 749 8.43 -10.78 -11.36
N THR A 750 8.30 -11.54 -12.44
CA THR A 750 8.70 -11.08 -13.77
C THR A 750 7.48 -10.86 -14.63
N TRP A 751 7.13 -9.59 -14.86
CA TRP A 751 6.13 -9.20 -15.83
C TRP A 751 6.78 -8.31 -16.87
N THR A 752 6.60 -8.68 -18.13
CA THR A 752 6.98 -7.87 -19.28
C THR A 752 5.72 -7.49 -20.01
N THR A 753 5.59 -6.20 -20.38
CA THR A 753 4.44 -5.75 -21.15
C THR A 753 4.32 -6.55 -22.45
N PRO A 754 3.13 -7.00 -22.85
CA PRO A 754 2.95 -7.58 -24.19
C PRO A 754 3.07 -6.52 -25.30
N LEU A 755 2.97 -5.22 -24.97
CA LEU A 755 3.05 -4.11 -25.91
C LEU A 755 4.51 -3.80 -26.29
N GLN A 756 5.07 -4.58 -27.22
CA GLN A 756 6.48 -4.53 -27.62
C GLN A 756 6.74 -3.67 -28.86
N SER A 757 5.73 -3.51 -29.74
CA SER A 757 5.82 -2.72 -30.95
C SER A 757 6.11 -1.25 -30.66
N ALA A 758 6.95 -0.65 -31.52
CA ALA A 758 7.26 0.78 -31.46
C ALA A 758 6.02 1.67 -31.68
N PHE A 759 4.92 1.13 -32.23
CA PHE A 759 3.62 1.80 -32.26
C PHE A 759 3.19 2.30 -30.88
N TRP A 760 3.33 1.47 -29.84
CA TRP A 760 2.88 1.80 -28.48
C TRP A 760 3.72 2.89 -27.82
N GLN A 761 4.95 3.11 -28.29
CA GLN A 761 5.80 4.21 -27.83
C GLN A 761 5.43 5.55 -28.49
N GLN A 762 4.89 5.51 -29.72
CA GLN A 762 4.48 6.69 -30.48
C GLN A 762 3.02 7.08 -30.25
N ALA A 763 2.13 6.11 -30.04
CA ALA A 763 0.70 6.35 -29.86
C ALA A 763 0.38 7.43 -28.79
N PRO A 764 1.03 7.45 -27.61
CA PRO A 764 0.76 8.46 -26.60
C PRO A 764 1.21 9.90 -26.97
N GLN A 765 2.02 10.07 -28.01
CA GLN A 765 2.41 11.39 -28.51
C GLN A 765 1.28 12.05 -29.31
N ARG A 766 0.39 11.25 -29.89
CA ARG A 766 -0.71 11.69 -30.75
C ARG A 766 -2.07 11.62 -30.06
N TYR A 767 -2.29 10.56 -29.30
CA TYR A 767 -3.58 10.30 -28.65
C TYR A 767 -3.52 10.70 -27.18
N ARG A 768 -4.59 11.33 -26.70
CA ARG A 768 -4.75 11.73 -25.29
C ARG A 768 -5.69 10.79 -24.52
N ARG A 769 -6.40 9.93 -25.26
CA ARG A 769 -7.47 9.09 -24.76
C ARG A 769 -7.41 7.71 -25.40
N ILE A 770 -7.72 6.67 -24.62
CA ILE A 770 -7.96 5.32 -25.10
C ILE A 770 -9.43 4.98 -24.87
N ALA A 771 -10.13 4.58 -25.93
CA ALA A 771 -11.50 4.11 -25.88
C ALA A 771 -11.56 2.61 -26.18
N LEU A 772 -11.91 1.82 -25.19
CA LEU A 772 -12.28 0.42 -25.40
C LEU A 772 -13.67 0.36 -26.04
N ALA A 773 -13.79 -0.45 -27.09
CA ALA A 773 -14.98 -0.54 -27.93
C ALA A 773 -16.22 -1.02 -27.16
N MET A 774 -16.02 -2.00 -26.28
CA MET A 774 -17.02 -2.51 -25.35
C MET A 774 -16.46 -2.54 -23.93
N PRO A 775 -16.61 -1.45 -23.15
CA PRO A 775 -16.14 -1.42 -21.78
C PRO A 775 -16.94 -2.38 -20.88
N ALA A 776 -16.31 -2.83 -19.80
CA ALA A 776 -16.87 -3.79 -18.85
C ALA A 776 -16.41 -3.49 -17.41
N ALA A 777 -16.92 -4.25 -16.43
CA ALA A 777 -16.50 -4.05 -15.04
C ALA A 777 -15.11 -4.67 -14.73
N ASP A 778 -14.73 -5.70 -15.49
CA ASP A 778 -13.47 -6.44 -15.38
C ASP A 778 -13.17 -7.11 -16.74
N PRO A 779 -12.61 -6.37 -17.71
CA PRO A 779 -12.42 -6.86 -19.07
C PRO A 779 -11.12 -7.65 -19.22
N ASP A 780 -11.16 -8.87 -19.75
CA ASP A 780 -9.94 -9.63 -20.03
C ASP A 780 -8.98 -8.88 -20.97
N GLY A 781 -7.71 -8.81 -20.59
CA GLY A 781 -6.66 -8.16 -21.40
C GLY A 781 -6.58 -6.63 -21.27
N TYR A 782 -7.34 -6.01 -20.36
CA TYR A 782 -7.31 -4.56 -20.14
C TYR A 782 -5.99 -4.03 -19.55
N LEU A 783 -5.33 -4.83 -18.71
CA LEU A 783 -4.20 -4.38 -17.86
C LEU A 783 -3.08 -3.68 -18.65
N PRO A 784 -2.50 -4.26 -19.73
CA PRO A 784 -1.43 -3.61 -20.48
C PRO A 784 -1.83 -2.26 -21.08
N ILE A 785 -3.08 -2.15 -21.55
CA ILE A 785 -3.64 -0.93 -22.14
C ILE A 785 -3.86 0.14 -21.07
N ALA A 786 -4.43 -0.24 -19.92
CA ALA A 786 -4.61 0.67 -18.80
C ALA A 786 -3.26 1.14 -18.21
N LEU A 787 -2.26 0.28 -18.16
CA LEU A 787 -0.91 0.64 -17.73
C LEU A 787 -0.23 1.61 -18.70
N LEU A 788 -0.38 1.39 -20.01
CA LEU A 788 0.08 2.33 -21.04
C LEU A 788 -0.57 3.70 -20.85
N ALA A 789 -1.90 3.73 -20.71
CA ALA A 789 -2.63 4.98 -20.47
C ALA A 789 -2.13 5.69 -19.21
N SER A 790 -1.95 4.95 -18.12
CA SER A 790 -1.48 5.49 -16.85
C SER A 790 -0.08 6.10 -16.96
N ASN A 791 0.88 5.36 -17.51
CA ASN A 791 2.28 5.79 -17.64
C ASN A 791 2.46 7.02 -18.55
N HIS A 792 1.56 7.21 -19.51
CA HIS A 792 1.58 8.35 -20.43
C HIS A 792 0.53 9.42 -20.13
N ARG A 793 -0.16 9.33 -18.98
CA ARG A 793 -1.19 10.30 -18.53
C ARG A 793 -2.33 10.49 -19.55
N MET A 794 -2.74 9.40 -20.17
CA MET A 794 -3.90 9.35 -21.06
C MET A 794 -5.15 8.99 -20.26
N GLN A 795 -6.30 9.42 -20.75
CA GLN A 795 -7.60 9.00 -20.22
C GLN A 795 -8.00 7.63 -20.77
N ILE A 796 -8.74 6.84 -19.98
CA ILE A 796 -9.29 5.57 -20.43
C ILE A 796 -10.77 5.46 -20.00
N ASN A 797 -11.63 5.01 -20.92
CA ASN A 797 -13.07 4.88 -20.67
C ASN A 797 -13.47 3.57 -19.95
N ASP A 798 -12.49 2.75 -19.58
CA ASP A 798 -12.69 1.40 -19.05
C ASP A 798 -11.68 1.07 -17.93
N GLY A 799 -11.95 0.02 -17.16
CA GLY A 799 -11.08 -0.41 -16.07
C GLY A 799 -11.69 -1.51 -15.22
N TYR A 800 -10.92 -2.01 -14.26
CA TYR A 800 -11.40 -3.00 -13.30
C TYR A 800 -11.95 -2.31 -12.06
N PHE A 801 -13.26 -2.45 -11.82
CA PHE A 801 -13.97 -1.80 -10.72
C PHE A 801 -14.75 -2.80 -9.86
N ALA A 802 -14.62 -2.70 -8.53
CA ALA A 802 -15.37 -3.50 -7.59
C ALA A 802 -16.88 -3.20 -7.65
N ARG A 803 -17.25 -1.97 -8.04
CA ARG A 803 -18.63 -1.50 -8.24
C ARG A 803 -18.68 -0.50 -9.39
N ILE A 804 -19.73 -0.58 -10.21
CA ILE A 804 -19.93 0.26 -11.40
C ILE A 804 -21.41 0.65 -11.53
N ASP A 805 -21.67 1.83 -12.08
CA ASP A 805 -23.01 2.26 -12.43
C ASP A 805 -23.44 1.58 -13.75
N ALA A 806 -24.37 0.62 -13.63
CA ALA A 806 -24.80 -0.19 -14.76
C ALA A 806 -25.50 0.63 -15.85
N GLY A 807 -26.19 1.71 -15.49
CA GLY A 807 -26.87 2.59 -16.45
C GLY A 807 -25.86 3.38 -17.27
N ARG A 808 -24.83 3.93 -16.62
CA ARG A 808 -23.72 4.61 -17.31
C ARG A 808 -22.91 3.68 -18.20
N LEU A 809 -22.64 2.45 -17.73
CA LEU A 809 -21.96 1.44 -18.54
C LEU A 809 -22.74 1.12 -19.82
N ALA A 810 -24.04 0.88 -19.72
CA ALA A 810 -24.89 0.62 -20.88
C ALA A 810 -24.97 1.82 -21.84
N ALA A 811 -25.03 3.05 -21.32
CA ALA A 811 -24.99 4.26 -22.14
C ALA A 811 -23.65 4.38 -22.89
N LEU A 812 -22.53 4.09 -22.23
CA LEU A 812 -21.21 4.12 -22.82
C LEU A 812 -21.04 3.06 -23.92
N GLN A 813 -21.45 1.82 -23.67
CA GLN A 813 -21.42 0.74 -24.67
C GLN A 813 -22.20 1.10 -25.94
N ARG A 814 -23.41 1.66 -25.79
CA ARG A 814 -24.22 2.12 -26.94
C ARG A 814 -23.54 3.25 -27.70
N ARG A 815 -22.98 4.24 -26.99
CA ARG A 815 -22.27 5.37 -27.61
C ARG A 815 -21.07 4.88 -28.42
N THR A 816 -20.27 3.98 -27.87
CA THR A 816 -19.09 3.45 -28.57
C THR A 816 -19.49 2.59 -29.77
N ALA A 817 -20.54 1.77 -29.66
CA ALA A 817 -21.10 1.06 -30.80
C ALA A 817 -21.56 2.03 -31.91
N ALA A 818 -22.34 3.07 -31.55
CA ALA A 818 -22.81 4.08 -32.52
C ALA A 818 -21.65 4.79 -33.23
N THR A 819 -20.56 5.08 -32.49
CA THR A 819 -19.33 5.69 -33.04
C THR A 819 -18.72 4.80 -34.12
N VAL A 820 -18.62 3.49 -33.87
CA VAL A 820 -18.07 2.52 -34.82
C VAL A 820 -18.92 2.39 -36.08
N PHE A 821 -20.25 2.27 -35.95
CA PHE A 821 -21.14 2.20 -37.12
C PHE A 821 -21.17 3.51 -37.91
N ALA A 822 -21.14 4.66 -37.23
CA ALA A 822 -21.14 5.96 -37.90
C ALA A 822 -19.78 6.34 -38.52
N ALA A 823 -18.71 5.60 -38.24
CA ALA A 823 -17.32 5.95 -38.59
C ALA A 823 -16.87 7.32 -38.03
N ASP A 824 -17.47 7.76 -36.93
CA ASP A 824 -17.26 9.09 -36.33
C ASP A 824 -16.16 9.06 -35.26
N TYR A 825 -14.94 8.66 -35.66
CA TYR A 825 -13.83 8.46 -34.73
C TYR A 825 -13.19 9.80 -34.31
N GLU A 826 -13.04 10.00 -32.99
CA GLU A 826 -12.39 11.17 -32.42
C GLU A 826 -10.88 11.18 -32.74
N ALA A 827 -10.38 12.27 -33.32
CA ALA A 827 -9.00 12.36 -33.83
C ALA A 827 -7.89 12.14 -32.78
N GLN A 828 -8.15 12.44 -31.50
CA GLN A 828 -7.20 12.27 -30.38
C GLN A 828 -7.48 11.04 -29.51
N THR A 829 -8.30 10.10 -30.01
CA THR A 829 -8.68 8.88 -29.30
C THR A 829 -8.16 7.65 -30.03
N LEU A 830 -7.41 6.81 -29.31
CA LEU A 830 -7.03 5.48 -29.77
C LEU A 830 -8.16 4.51 -29.42
N TYR A 831 -8.70 3.80 -30.41
CA TYR A 831 -9.75 2.82 -30.20
C TYR A 831 -9.14 1.42 -30.09
N VAL A 832 -9.45 0.72 -29.01
CA VAL A 832 -8.97 -0.64 -28.75
C VAL A 832 -10.14 -1.60 -28.69
N PHE A 833 -10.01 -2.70 -29.42
CA PHE A 833 -11.00 -3.76 -29.48
C PHE A 833 -10.43 -5.00 -28.79
N LEU A 834 -10.94 -5.30 -27.61
CA LEU A 834 -10.61 -6.54 -26.92
C LEU A 834 -11.20 -7.75 -27.67
N ARG A 835 -10.76 -8.95 -27.29
CA ARG A 835 -11.13 -10.21 -27.96
C ARG A 835 -12.45 -10.81 -27.48
N ASP A 836 -13.22 -10.09 -26.67
CA ASP A 836 -14.58 -10.53 -26.36
C ASP A 836 -15.44 -10.57 -27.64
N PRO A 837 -16.50 -11.40 -27.68
CA PRO A 837 -17.26 -11.62 -28.89
C PRO A 837 -17.85 -10.34 -29.49
N VAL A 838 -18.34 -9.42 -28.66
CA VAL A 838 -19.04 -8.23 -29.16
C VAL A 838 -18.06 -7.17 -29.64
N SER A 839 -16.97 -6.93 -28.91
CA SER A 839 -15.87 -6.07 -29.35
C SER A 839 -15.22 -6.57 -30.64
N SER A 840 -15.10 -7.90 -30.81
CA SER A 840 -14.61 -8.50 -32.06
C SER A 840 -15.46 -8.15 -33.27
N LEU A 841 -16.79 -8.13 -33.12
CA LEU A 841 -17.70 -7.72 -34.19
C LEU A 841 -17.61 -6.23 -34.49
N LEU A 842 -17.48 -5.39 -33.46
CA LEU A 842 -17.24 -3.96 -33.64
C LEU A 842 -15.91 -3.70 -34.36
N TRP A 843 -14.87 -4.51 -34.11
CA TRP A 843 -13.62 -4.40 -34.86
C TRP A 843 -13.81 -4.71 -36.34
N GLU A 844 -14.59 -5.75 -36.66
CA GLU A 844 -14.91 -6.06 -38.07
C GLU A 844 -15.68 -4.92 -38.73
N GLN A 845 -16.65 -4.33 -38.03
CA GLN A 845 -17.35 -3.17 -38.54
C GLN A 845 -16.40 -1.97 -38.74
N ALA A 846 -15.51 -1.72 -37.77
CA ALA A 846 -14.51 -0.66 -37.86
C ALA A 846 -13.56 -0.83 -39.05
N ARG A 847 -13.14 -2.07 -39.37
CA ARG A 847 -12.34 -2.36 -40.57
C ARG A 847 -13.02 -1.96 -41.86
N ASN A 848 -14.34 -2.14 -41.94
CA ASN A 848 -15.10 -1.86 -43.15
C ASN A 848 -15.35 -0.36 -43.34
N ASN A 849 -15.48 0.38 -42.25
CA ASN A 849 -15.86 1.79 -42.28
C ASN A 849 -14.67 2.76 -42.07
N ALA A 850 -13.47 2.27 -41.77
CA ALA A 850 -12.31 3.11 -41.50
C ALA A 850 -11.90 4.00 -42.69
N GLY A 851 -11.56 5.25 -42.40
CA GLY A 851 -11.14 6.20 -43.42
C GLY A 851 -9.76 5.88 -44.00
N PRO A 852 -9.42 6.42 -45.19
CA PRO A 852 -8.13 6.14 -45.84
C PRO A 852 -6.90 6.65 -45.05
N ALA A 853 -7.10 7.64 -44.18
CA ALA A 853 -6.08 8.20 -43.29
C ALA A 853 -5.91 7.40 -41.99
N ASP A 854 -6.84 6.51 -41.66
CA ASP A 854 -6.84 5.77 -40.40
C ASP A 854 -6.00 4.49 -40.52
N PHE A 855 -5.39 4.07 -39.41
CA PHE A 855 -4.81 2.73 -39.31
C PHE A 855 -5.79 1.81 -38.58
N VAL A 856 -6.08 0.65 -39.17
CA VAL A 856 -6.80 -0.45 -38.53
C VAL A 856 -5.99 -1.72 -38.71
N GLY A 857 -5.71 -2.40 -37.60
CA GLY A 857 -4.92 -3.63 -37.62
C GLY A 857 -4.77 -4.25 -36.24
N GLU A 858 -4.01 -5.34 -36.18
CA GLU A 858 -3.62 -6.00 -34.94
C GLU A 858 -2.13 -5.71 -34.68
N ILE A 859 -1.82 -5.28 -33.46
CA ILE A 859 -0.47 -4.96 -32.99
C ILE A 859 -0.27 -5.65 -31.64
N ASP A 860 0.73 -6.52 -31.54
CA ASP A 860 1.05 -7.30 -30.33
C ASP A 860 -0.17 -8.04 -29.73
N GLY A 861 -1.04 -8.57 -30.59
CA GLY A 861 -2.25 -9.28 -30.17
C GLY A 861 -3.46 -8.39 -29.84
N TYR A 862 -3.30 -7.06 -29.86
CA TYR A 862 -4.37 -6.08 -29.65
C TYR A 862 -4.88 -5.52 -30.97
N ARG A 863 -6.20 -5.52 -31.13
CA ARG A 863 -6.86 -4.93 -32.29
C ARG A 863 -7.09 -3.44 -32.04
N VAL A 864 -6.63 -2.61 -32.97
CA VAL A 864 -6.66 -1.15 -32.82
C VAL A 864 -7.23 -0.46 -34.05
N LEU A 865 -7.88 0.67 -33.80
CA LEU A 865 -8.15 1.71 -34.80
C LEU A 865 -7.53 3.01 -34.29
N ALA A 866 -6.62 3.56 -35.09
CA ALA A 866 -5.84 4.74 -34.79
C ALA A 866 -6.17 5.85 -35.83
N PRO A 867 -7.04 6.81 -35.47
CA PRO A 867 -7.50 7.85 -36.40
C PRO A 867 -6.37 8.72 -36.92
N GLY A 868 -6.34 8.93 -38.24
CA GLY A 868 -5.37 9.76 -38.94
C GLY A 868 -3.91 9.29 -38.88
N TRP A 869 -3.63 8.05 -38.42
CA TRP A 869 -2.26 7.55 -38.27
C TRP A 869 -1.47 7.52 -39.59
N ARG A 870 -2.11 7.18 -40.71
CA ARG A 870 -1.42 7.08 -42.01
C ARG A 870 -1.03 8.44 -42.60
N SER A 871 -1.73 9.49 -42.19
CA SER A 871 -1.42 10.87 -42.60
C SER A 871 -0.33 11.54 -41.74
N CYS A 872 0.17 10.84 -40.72
CA CYS A 872 1.18 11.36 -39.81
C CYS A 872 2.59 11.14 -40.38
N GLY A 873 3.24 12.23 -40.81
CA GLY A 873 4.59 12.17 -41.39
C GLY A 873 5.70 11.75 -40.42
N GLU A 874 5.46 11.87 -39.11
CA GLU A 874 6.40 11.49 -38.04
C GLU A 874 6.13 10.08 -37.47
N CYS A 875 5.01 9.46 -37.85
CA CYS A 875 4.60 8.17 -37.33
C CYS A 875 5.25 7.03 -38.13
N LEU A 876 5.44 5.88 -37.47
CA LEU A 876 5.93 4.67 -38.12
C LEU A 876 5.08 4.32 -39.35
N PRO A 877 5.69 4.08 -40.52
CA PRO A 877 5.00 3.63 -41.70
C PRO A 877 4.50 2.20 -41.47
N MET A 878 3.25 2.10 -41.02
CA MET A 878 2.57 0.83 -40.82
C MET A 878 2.13 0.29 -42.17
N HIS A 879 2.87 -0.68 -42.70
CA HIS A 879 2.39 -1.46 -43.84
C HIS A 879 1.13 -2.22 -43.41
N GLN A 880 0.13 -2.33 -44.30
CA GLN A 880 -0.95 -3.26 -44.02
C GLN A 880 -0.32 -4.65 -43.80
N PRO A 881 -0.62 -5.36 -42.70
CA PRO A 881 -0.34 -6.78 -42.66
C PRO A 881 -1.01 -7.41 -43.88
N VAL A 882 -0.44 -8.52 -44.39
CA VAL A 882 -1.04 -9.38 -45.43
C VAL A 882 -2.55 -9.28 -45.36
N ALA A 883 -3.19 -8.80 -46.44
CA ALA A 883 -4.60 -8.42 -46.46
C ALA A 883 -5.41 -9.36 -45.57
N LEU A 884 -5.77 -8.89 -44.37
CA LEU A 884 -6.49 -9.71 -43.42
C LEU A 884 -7.71 -10.24 -44.16
N PRO A 885 -8.00 -11.55 -44.10
CA PRO A 885 -9.11 -12.13 -44.83
C PRO A 885 -10.34 -11.24 -44.65
N ALA A 886 -11.09 -11.02 -45.74
CA ALA A 886 -12.34 -10.29 -45.65
C ALA A 886 -13.16 -10.90 -44.50
N ALA A 887 -13.66 -10.04 -43.61
CA ALA A 887 -14.47 -10.49 -42.49
C ALA A 887 -15.58 -11.39 -43.04
N ALA A 888 -15.81 -12.55 -42.41
CA ALA A 888 -16.98 -13.33 -42.75
C ALA A 888 -18.21 -12.42 -42.54
N PRO A 889 -19.07 -12.24 -43.56
CA PRO A 889 -20.27 -11.42 -43.40
C PRO A 889 -21.13 -12.01 -42.27
N PRO A 890 -21.92 -11.17 -41.59
CA PRO A 890 -22.90 -11.70 -40.64
C PRO A 890 -23.79 -12.72 -41.33
N ALA A 891 -24.36 -13.66 -40.57
CA ALA A 891 -25.33 -14.58 -41.13
C ALA A 891 -26.50 -13.79 -41.75
N GLY A 892 -26.80 -14.11 -43.01
CA GLY A 892 -27.93 -13.53 -43.73
C GLY A 892 -29.24 -13.88 -43.02
N TYR A 893 -30.02 -12.86 -42.68
CA TYR A 893 -31.30 -12.98 -42.03
C TYR A 893 -32.41 -12.60 -43.01
N ALA A 894 -33.35 -13.51 -43.22
CA ALA A 894 -34.55 -13.25 -44.00
C ALA A 894 -35.67 -12.75 -43.08
N PHE A 895 -36.24 -11.57 -43.38
CA PHE A 895 -37.37 -11.02 -42.64
C PHE A 895 -38.53 -12.02 -42.55
N GLY A 896 -39.19 -12.05 -41.39
CA GLY A 896 -40.25 -13.00 -41.07
C GLY A 896 -39.77 -14.39 -40.64
N THR A 897 -38.48 -14.73 -40.76
CA THR A 897 -37.95 -16.00 -40.25
C THR A 897 -37.69 -15.94 -38.75
N ALA A 898 -38.05 -16.99 -38.02
CA ALA A 898 -37.83 -17.05 -36.58
C ALA A 898 -36.36 -17.40 -36.26
N ILE A 899 -35.76 -16.62 -35.38
CA ILE A 899 -34.53 -16.94 -34.67
C ILE A 899 -34.93 -17.73 -33.43
N ASP A 900 -34.67 -19.03 -33.42
CA ASP A 900 -35.06 -19.99 -32.39
C ASP A 900 -33.93 -20.23 -31.38
N PHE A 901 -34.18 -19.86 -30.11
CA PHE A 901 -33.22 -19.93 -29.01
C PHE A 901 -33.31 -21.23 -28.21
N ARG A 902 -34.13 -22.19 -28.64
CA ARG A 902 -34.18 -23.53 -28.03
C ARG A 902 -32.95 -24.35 -28.42
N SER A 903 -32.63 -25.34 -27.61
CA SER A 903 -31.58 -26.32 -27.95
C SER A 903 -31.88 -26.99 -29.30
N GLY A 904 -30.95 -26.85 -30.26
CA GLY A 904 -31.12 -27.34 -31.63
C GLY A 904 -31.77 -26.34 -32.60
N GLY A 905 -32.11 -25.13 -32.15
CA GLY A 905 -32.57 -24.03 -32.98
C GLY A 905 -31.45 -23.35 -33.78
N ASN A 906 -31.79 -22.29 -34.52
CA ASN A 906 -30.86 -21.57 -35.41
C ASN A 906 -30.24 -20.29 -34.79
N ALA A 907 -30.53 -19.96 -33.52
CA ALA A 907 -29.97 -18.76 -32.88
C ALA A 907 -28.44 -18.74 -32.77
N ASP A 908 -27.79 -19.90 -32.85
CA ASP A 908 -26.32 -20.01 -32.92
C ASP A 908 -25.70 -19.20 -34.06
N LEU A 909 -26.42 -19.04 -35.17
CA LEU A 909 -25.96 -18.30 -36.35
C LEU A 909 -25.90 -16.79 -36.12
N TYR A 910 -26.73 -16.27 -35.21
CA TYR A 910 -26.95 -14.83 -35.04
C TYR A 910 -26.47 -14.32 -33.67
N ARG A 911 -26.22 -15.20 -32.70
CA ARG A 911 -25.77 -14.76 -31.37
C ARG A 911 -24.34 -14.25 -31.43
N ALA A 912 -24.11 -13.11 -30.79
CA ALA A 912 -22.79 -12.51 -30.66
C ALA A 912 -22.18 -12.79 -29.28
N GLY A 913 -22.78 -12.24 -28.22
CA GLY A 913 -22.27 -12.36 -26.85
C GLY A 913 -23.35 -12.10 -25.80
N GLY A 914 -23.09 -12.50 -24.56
CA GLY A 914 -24.00 -12.28 -23.43
C GLY A 914 -25.22 -13.20 -23.34
N TRP A 915 -25.16 -14.36 -24.02
CA TRP A 915 -26.19 -15.40 -23.97
C TRP A 915 -25.67 -16.64 -23.24
N ALA A 916 -26.50 -17.21 -22.36
CA ALA A 916 -26.24 -18.48 -21.71
C ALA A 916 -26.42 -19.66 -22.69
N ARG A 917 -26.11 -20.86 -22.21
CA ARG A 917 -26.33 -22.11 -22.97
C ARG A 917 -27.82 -22.28 -23.30
N PHE A 918 -28.11 -22.82 -24.48
CA PHE A 918 -29.47 -23.17 -24.88
C PHE A 918 -30.06 -24.28 -24.03
N GLU A 919 -31.30 -24.08 -23.63
CA GLU A 919 -32.13 -25.02 -22.89
C GLU A 919 -33.27 -25.50 -23.80
N ALA A 920 -34.00 -26.54 -23.38
CA ALA A 920 -35.07 -27.11 -24.21
C ALA A 920 -36.20 -26.12 -24.52
N TRP A 921 -36.43 -25.15 -23.63
CA TRP A 921 -37.47 -24.13 -23.79
C TRP A 921 -36.97 -22.82 -24.43
N GLY A 922 -35.66 -22.51 -24.38
CA GLY A 922 -35.10 -21.24 -24.83
C GLY A 922 -33.69 -20.94 -24.28
N SER A 923 -33.28 -19.67 -24.28
CA SER A 923 -31.98 -19.20 -23.76
C SER A 923 -32.14 -18.01 -22.83
N TRP A 924 -31.37 -17.97 -21.75
CA TRP A 924 -31.25 -16.77 -20.92
C TRP A 924 -30.11 -15.87 -21.40
N SER A 925 -30.28 -14.56 -21.29
CA SER A 925 -29.15 -13.63 -21.21
C SER A 925 -28.30 -13.94 -19.96
N ASP A 926 -26.99 -13.72 -20.03
CA ASP A 926 -26.10 -13.80 -18.88
C ASP A 926 -25.38 -12.46 -18.64
N GLY A 927 -25.77 -11.75 -17.59
CA GLY A 927 -25.20 -10.44 -17.25
C GLY A 927 -26.01 -9.25 -17.78
N ASN A 928 -25.38 -8.07 -17.85
CA ASN A 928 -26.06 -6.80 -18.18
C ASN A 928 -26.27 -6.58 -19.68
N LEU A 929 -25.73 -7.44 -20.54
CA LEU A 929 -25.68 -7.21 -21.97
C LEU A 929 -25.92 -8.54 -22.67
N ALA A 930 -26.73 -8.53 -23.72
CA ALA A 930 -26.81 -9.60 -24.71
C ALA A 930 -26.84 -8.99 -26.11
N ALA A 931 -26.28 -9.70 -27.10
CA ALA A 931 -26.08 -9.14 -28.43
C ALA A 931 -26.42 -10.14 -29.55
N LEU A 932 -27.04 -9.64 -30.61
CA LEU A 932 -27.23 -10.35 -31.88
C LEU A 932 -26.54 -9.61 -33.02
N TRP A 933 -26.01 -10.36 -33.97
CA TRP A 933 -25.31 -9.89 -35.14
C TRP A 933 -25.88 -10.56 -36.39
N LEU A 934 -26.46 -9.77 -37.27
CA LEU A 934 -27.17 -10.30 -38.43
C LEU A 934 -27.06 -9.35 -39.63
N ASP A 935 -27.24 -9.89 -40.83
CA ASP A 935 -27.26 -9.14 -42.08
C ASP A 935 -28.65 -9.27 -42.70
N ALA A 936 -29.44 -8.20 -42.69
CA ALA A 936 -30.76 -8.21 -43.28
C ALA A 936 -30.76 -8.15 -44.82
N GLY A 937 -29.57 -7.98 -45.44
CA GLY A 937 -29.44 -7.55 -46.83
C GLY A 937 -30.03 -6.16 -47.02
N GLY A 938 -29.60 -5.40 -48.02
CA GLY A 938 -30.15 -4.06 -48.31
C GLY A 938 -31.64 -4.00 -48.70
N GLN A 939 -32.43 -5.04 -48.41
CA GLN A 939 -33.84 -5.18 -48.74
C GLN A 939 -34.75 -4.54 -47.69
N GLY A 940 -34.89 -3.21 -47.74
CA GLY A 940 -36.08 -2.57 -47.17
C GLY A 940 -35.84 -1.21 -46.54
N ALA A 941 -36.14 -0.16 -47.28
CA ALA A 941 -36.26 1.22 -46.79
C ALA A 941 -37.58 1.46 -46.01
N ALA A 942 -38.12 0.44 -45.34
CA ALA A 942 -39.37 0.51 -44.60
C ALA A 942 -39.15 0.17 -43.13
N GLU A 943 -39.95 0.78 -42.26
CA GLU A 943 -39.97 0.48 -40.84
C GLU A 943 -40.27 -1.02 -40.63
N ARG A 944 -39.61 -1.62 -39.65
CA ARG A 944 -39.74 -3.04 -39.31
C ARG A 944 -40.13 -3.21 -37.85
N GLU A 945 -40.72 -4.34 -37.52
CA GLU A 945 -41.11 -4.66 -36.14
C GLU A 945 -40.32 -5.88 -35.64
N LEU A 946 -39.55 -5.69 -34.57
CA LEU A 946 -38.90 -6.78 -33.83
C LEU A 946 -39.89 -7.34 -32.80
N GLU A 947 -40.40 -8.54 -33.06
CA GLU A 947 -41.19 -9.34 -32.13
C GLU A 947 -40.27 -10.30 -31.35
N ILE A 948 -40.38 -10.29 -30.02
CA ILE A 948 -39.62 -11.16 -29.11
C ILE A 948 -40.62 -11.96 -28.29
N THR A 949 -40.51 -13.28 -28.36
CA THR A 949 -41.27 -14.20 -27.50
C THR A 949 -40.36 -14.72 -26.41
N GLY A 950 -40.70 -14.45 -25.15
CA GLY A 950 -39.81 -14.78 -24.04
C GLY A 950 -40.40 -14.54 -22.67
N GLN A 951 -39.52 -14.54 -21.68
CA GLN A 951 -39.79 -14.37 -20.26
C GLN A 951 -38.68 -13.58 -19.56
N THR A 952 -38.90 -13.15 -18.34
CA THR A 952 -37.90 -12.50 -17.48
C THR A 952 -37.92 -13.10 -16.09
N PHE A 953 -36.77 -13.14 -15.41
CA PHE A 953 -36.70 -13.61 -14.04
C PHE A 953 -37.01 -12.45 -13.07
N LEU A 954 -38.26 -12.37 -12.62
CA LEU A 954 -38.76 -11.33 -11.72
C LEU A 954 -39.08 -11.91 -10.34
N THR A 955 -38.95 -11.07 -9.31
CA THR A 955 -39.32 -11.42 -7.94
C THR A 955 -40.07 -10.27 -7.28
N PRO A 956 -40.79 -10.48 -6.17
CA PRO A 956 -41.37 -9.35 -5.41
C PRO A 956 -40.35 -8.27 -5.04
N GLN A 957 -39.07 -8.63 -4.90
CA GLN A 957 -37.96 -7.72 -4.61
C GLN A 957 -37.40 -7.01 -5.86
N ASN A 958 -37.60 -7.59 -7.05
CA ASN A 958 -37.29 -6.97 -8.34
C ASN A 958 -38.50 -7.15 -9.28
N PRO A 959 -39.56 -6.33 -9.13
CA PRO A 959 -40.85 -6.58 -9.77
C PRO A 959 -40.94 -6.10 -11.22
N LEU A 960 -39.91 -5.41 -11.72
CA LEU A 960 -39.86 -4.79 -13.04
C LEU A 960 -38.49 -5.02 -13.67
N GLN A 961 -38.48 -5.50 -14.91
CA GLN A 961 -37.29 -5.56 -15.75
C GLN A 961 -37.55 -4.71 -17.00
N ALA A 962 -36.75 -3.65 -17.18
CA ALA A 962 -36.87 -2.68 -18.26
C ALA A 962 -35.65 -2.78 -19.18
N ILE A 963 -35.72 -3.57 -20.24
CA ILE A 963 -34.57 -3.90 -21.09
C ILE A 963 -34.51 -2.91 -22.24
N GLN A 964 -33.43 -2.12 -22.31
CA GLN A 964 -33.22 -1.17 -23.38
C GLN A 964 -32.65 -1.89 -24.60
N VAL A 965 -33.25 -1.68 -25.77
CA VAL A 965 -32.82 -2.31 -27.03
C VAL A 965 -32.25 -1.23 -27.93
N SER A 966 -31.04 -1.43 -28.42
CA SER A 966 -30.42 -0.55 -29.42
C SER A 966 -29.96 -1.32 -30.63
N VAL A 967 -30.08 -0.70 -31.81
CA VAL A 967 -29.59 -1.24 -33.08
C VAL A 967 -28.48 -0.32 -33.58
N ASN A 968 -27.31 -0.86 -33.86
CA ASN A 968 -26.12 -0.11 -34.30
C ASN A 968 -25.78 1.06 -33.33
N GLY A 969 -26.02 0.85 -32.04
CA GLY A 969 -25.82 1.83 -30.97
C GLY A 969 -26.94 2.87 -30.80
N GLN A 970 -27.92 2.95 -31.70
CA GLN A 970 -29.08 3.83 -31.54
C GLN A 970 -30.20 3.14 -30.75
N LEU A 971 -30.70 3.79 -29.70
CA LEU A 971 -31.80 3.27 -28.87
C LEU A 971 -33.10 3.22 -29.69
N VAL A 972 -33.66 2.02 -29.86
CA VAL A 972 -34.92 1.82 -30.62
C VAL A 972 -36.13 1.67 -29.72
N GLY A 973 -35.94 1.27 -28.46
CA GLY A 973 -37.01 1.22 -27.47
C GLY A 973 -36.66 0.42 -26.22
N GLU A 974 -37.68 0.12 -25.43
CA GLU A 974 -37.54 -0.59 -24.15
C GLU A 974 -38.59 -1.70 -24.03
N LEU A 975 -38.15 -2.91 -23.69
CA LEU A 975 -39.00 -4.03 -23.35
C LEU A 975 -39.30 -3.99 -21.85
N ARG A 976 -40.57 -3.89 -21.47
CA ARG A 976 -41.00 -3.87 -20.07
C ARG A 976 -41.70 -5.17 -19.69
N TYR A 977 -41.21 -5.78 -18.62
CA TYR A 977 -41.79 -6.98 -18.00
C TYR A 977 -42.08 -6.70 -16.53
N THR A 978 -43.26 -7.10 -16.08
CA THR A 978 -43.72 -6.93 -14.69
C THR A 978 -44.08 -8.28 -14.10
N LEU A 979 -44.20 -8.40 -12.77
CA LEU A 979 -44.63 -9.65 -12.14
C LEU A 979 -45.97 -10.20 -12.67
N ALA A 980 -46.90 -9.32 -13.07
CA ALA A 980 -48.18 -9.72 -13.63
C ALA A 980 -48.08 -10.16 -15.11
N ALA A 981 -46.99 -9.80 -15.80
CA ALA A 981 -46.77 -10.07 -17.22
C ALA A 981 -45.27 -10.35 -17.46
N SER A 982 -44.76 -11.38 -16.79
CA SER A 982 -43.35 -11.77 -16.80
C SER A 982 -42.94 -12.52 -18.07
N GLU A 983 -43.93 -13.02 -18.83
CA GLU A 983 -43.78 -13.78 -20.06
C GLU A 983 -44.68 -13.26 -21.19
N GLY A 984 -44.42 -13.73 -22.40
CA GLY A 984 -45.22 -13.44 -23.59
C GLY A 984 -44.46 -12.67 -24.67
N ARG A 985 -45.22 -12.12 -25.62
CA ARG A 985 -44.67 -11.40 -26.78
C ARG A 985 -44.49 -9.93 -26.49
N ARG A 986 -43.37 -9.35 -26.94
CA ARG A 986 -43.11 -7.90 -26.92
C ARG A 986 -42.65 -7.48 -28.30
N ARG A 987 -42.99 -6.24 -28.68
CA ARG A 987 -42.72 -5.68 -30.01
C ARG A 987 -42.05 -4.34 -29.89
N LEU A 988 -41.06 -4.08 -30.74
CA LEU A 988 -40.38 -2.81 -30.87
C LEU A 988 -40.25 -2.43 -32.34
N ARG A 989 -40.37 -1.14 -32.65
CA ARG A 989 -40.17 -0.64 -34.00
C ARG A 989 -38.68 -0.37 -34.24
N ILE A 990 -38.17 -0.85 -35.36
CA ILE A 990 -36.83 -0.53 -35.85
C ILE A 990 -36.99 0.45 -37.03
N PRO A 991 -36.47 1.69 -36.90
CA PRO A 991 -36.56 2.68 -37.97
C PRO A 991 -35.89 2.22 -39.27
N ALA A 992 -36.52 2.54 -40.41
CA ALA A 992 -36.01 2.23 -41.76
C ALA A 992 -34.56 2.70 -41.99
N ALA A 993 -34.19 3.84 -41.42
CA ALA A 993 -32.86 4.44 -41.57
C ALA A 993 -31.73 3.54 -41.05
N LEU A 994 -32.00 2.64 -40.10
CA LEU A 994 -31.01 1.72 -39.55
C LEU A 994 -30.73 0.51 -40.46
N PHE A 995 -31.63 0.18 -41.38
CA PHE A 995 -31.46 -0.89 -42.36
C PHE A 995 -30.74 -0.41 -43.62
N ALA A 996 -30.98 0.84 -44.02
CA ALA A 996 -30.33 1.45 -45.17
C ALA A 996 -28.85 1.80 -44.92
N LYS A 997 -28.49 2.03 -43.65
CA LYS A 997 -27.12 2.32 -43.21
C LYS A 997 -26.34 1.01 -43.04
N ASP A 998 -25.03 1.02 -43.31
CA ASP A 998 -24.13 -0.11 -43.06
C ASP A 998 -24.44 -1.42 -43.84
N HIS A 999 -25.04 -1.29 -45.03
CA HIS A 999 -25.32 -2.39 -45.96
C HIS A 999 -26.21 -3.51 -45.39
N GLY A 1000 -27.12 -3.19 -44.46
CA GLY A 1000 -28.05 -4.17 -43.86
C GLY A 1000 -27.50 -4.89 -42.63
N ARG A 1001 -26.27 -4.59 -42.21
CA ARG A 1001 -25.66 -5.17 -41.00
C ARG A 1001 -26.25 -4.55 -39.74
N MET A 1002 -26.64 -5.39 -38.80
CA MET A 1002 -27.28 -4.96 -37.56
C MET A 1002 -26.65 -5.63 -36.33
N LEU A 1003 -26.16 -4.80 -35.42
CA LEU A 1003 -25.84 -5.17 -34.04
C LEU A 1003 -27.01 -4.78 -33.16
N ILE A 1004 -27.80 -5.77 -32.75
CA ILE A 1004 -28.89 -5.57 -31.79
C ILE A 1004 -28.34 -5.84 -30.39
N LEU A 1005 -28.28 -4.81 -29.56
CA LEU A 1005 -27.85 -4.89 -28.16
C LEU A 1005 -29.06 -4.80 -27.23
N PHE A 1006 -29.12 -5.74 -26.30
CA PHE A 1006 -30.06 -5.76 -25.19
C PHE A 1006 -29.32 -5.35 -23.92
N SER A 1007 -29.51 -4.10 -23.50
CA SER A 1007 -28.98 -3.58 -22.24
C SER A 1007 -29.97 -3.88 -21.11
N ILE A 1008 -29.55 -4.76 -20.21
CA ILE A 1008 -30.36 -5.35 -19.15
C ILE A 1008 -29.95 -4.70 -17.82
N PRO A 1009 -30.77 -3.80 -17.26
CA PRO A 1009 -30.47 -3.18 -15.98
C PRO A 1009 -30.68 -4.17 -14.83
N ALA A 1010 -29.70 -4.29 -13.94
CA ALA A 1010 -29.80 -5.05 -12.69
C ALA A 1010 -30.43 -6.46 -12.76
N PRO A 1011 -30.03 -7.36 -13.68
CA PRO A 1011 -30.55 -8.72 -13.70
C PRO A 1011 -30.05 -9.51 -12.50
N VAL A 1012 -30.92 -10.39 -12.01
CA VAL A 1012 -30.80 -11.05 -10.71
C VAL A 1012 -30.45 -12.51 -10.91
N ALA A 1013 -29.50 -13.01 -10.13
CA ALA A 1013 -29.24 -14.45 -10.11
C ALA A 1013 -30.21 -15.16 -9.14
N PRO A 1014 -30.82 -16.30 -9.50
CA PRO A 1014 -31.78 -17.01 -8.65
C PRO A 1014 -31.25 -17.35 -7.25
N MET A 1015 -29.95 -17.56 -7.12
CA MET A 1015 -29.31 -17.78 -5.82
C MET A 1015 -29.34 -16.54 -4.92
N GLN A 1016 -29.27 -15.33 -5.47
CA GLN A 1016 -29.29 -14.08 -4.69
C GLN A 1016 -30.62 -13.87 -3.96
N VAL A 1017 -31.69 -14.56 -4.37
CA VAL A 1017 -33.04 -14.48 -3.81
C VAL A 1017 -33.49 -15.79 -3.15
N ALA A 1018 -32.56 -16.74 -2.96
CA ALA A 1018 -32.88 -18.08 -2.46
C ALA A 1018 -34.01 -18.79 -3.22
N ALA A 1019 -33.96 -18.70 -4.55
CA ALA A 1019 -34.84 -19.45 -5.44
C ALA A 1019 -34.21 -20.77 -5.90
N ALA A 1020 -32.95 -20.75 -6.36
CA ALA A 1020 -32.21 -21.92 -6.83
C ALA A 1020 -30.69 -21.71 -6.71
N LYS A 1021 -29.87 -22.77 -6.80
CA LYS A 1021 -28.40 -22.67 -6.87
C LYS A 1021 -27.91 -22.28 -8.29
N ASP A 1022 -28.46 -21.21 -8.84
CA ASP A 1022 -28.05 -20.67 -10.14
C ASP A 1022 -27.38 -19.31 -9.94
N LEU A 1023 -26.14 -19.20 -10.43
CA LEU A 1023 -25.27 -18.02 -10.36
C LEU A 1023 -25.47 -17.07 -11.54
N ARG A 1024 -26.07 -17.54 -12.64
CA ARG A 1024 -26.29 -16.75 -13.85
C ARG A 1024 -27.20 -15.58 -13.54
N ARG A 1025 -26.86 -14.40 -14.05
CA ARG A 1025 -27.70 -13.22 -13.86
C ARG A 1025 -28.76 -13.18 -14.95
N LEU A 1026 -29.93 -13.70 -14.62
CA LEU A 1026 -31.03 -13.89 -15.54
C LEU A 1026 -31.78 -12.57 -15.73
N GLY A 1027 -31.77 -12.07 -16.96
CA GLY A 1027 -32.46 -10.84 -17.36
C GLY A 1027 -33.60 -11.15 -18.32
N LEU A 1028 -33.23 -11.48 -19.56
CA LEU A 1028 -34.13 -11.81 -20.65
C LEU A 1028 -33.99 -13.29 -21.02
N GLY A 1029 -35.07 -14.04 -20.89
CA GLY A 1029 -35.20 -15.41 -21.39
C GLY A 1029 -35.92 -15.38 -22.73
N VAL A 1030 -35.33 -15.93 -23.78
CA VAL A 1030 -35.87 -15.84 -25.14
C VAL A 1030 -36.19 -17.23 -25.64
N ILE A 1031 -37.38 -17.39 -26.22
CA ILE A 1031 -37.81 -18.58 -26.95
C ILE A 1031 -37.54 -18.35 -28.43
N SER A 1032 -38.02 -17.22 -28.97
CA SER A 1032 -37.78 -16.83 -30.35
C SER A 1032 -37.80 -15.32 -30.57
N MET A 1033 -37.15 -14.87 -31.65
CA MET A 1033 -37.26 -13.50 -32.15
C MET A 1033 -37.59 -13.50 -33.65
N VAL A 1034 -38.39 -12.54 -34.10
CA VAL A 1034 -38.75 -12.35 -35.51
C VAL A 1034 -38.69 -10.86 -35.84
N ILE A 1035 -38.07 -10.49 -36.95
CA ILE A 1035 -38.14 -9.12 -37.49
C ILE A 1035 -39.06 -9.16 -38.71
N HIS A 1036 -40.21 -8.50 -38.60
CA HIS A 1036 -41.26 -8.41 -39.62
C HIS A 1036 -41.02 -7.27 -40.61
#